data_AF-A0A2R6WY32-F1
#
_entry.id   AF-A0A2R6WY32-F1
#
_cell.length_a   1.000
_cell.length_b   1.000
_cell.length_c   1.000
_cell.angle_alpha   90.00
_cell.angle_beta   90.00
_cell.angle_gamma   90.00
#
_symmetry.space_group_name_H-M   'P 1'
#
loop_
_entity.id
_entity.type
_entity.pdbx_description
1 polymer ?
#
loop_
_entity_poly.entity_id
_entity_poly.type
_entity_poly.pdbx_seq_one_letter_code
_entity_poly.pdbx_strand_id
1 'polypeptide(L)'
;MEIVTLSRSAVPFIVGPRKACAGDVPEISVGSGARFDGNKCGSRPRIRVNLESEIKSTRQIGYFTRFSFLRNRCIKTGWNLWSTPSHLDSVPRYLRRLQATALGRPSARGQLTNLKSLALESVHSFVPEPLYFIPLVSRRLENSIPGRTLFSSSTRAHPVESEMCIGMEICEDLKIEDAKLLAYGAQILSEVPGNIIFTPDRKSGLNNGGFLGFKASESKYTHSVPIGVFKGLRFMCCFRFKLWWMTQRMGSLGMEVPLETQFMLVESTDSPPFGDDMDCRPENNSVYTVFLPLLEGAFRTSLQGNEKNEIELCVESGDPVAQTSEGLHSVYINTGYDPFEVITGAVRAVESHMQSFTRRENKRMPGILDYFGWCTWDAFYTDVTAEGVMEGLKSLAEGGAPARFLIIDDGWQSVAADKPVDVTVTEGTQYSSRLTNIKENQKFLKDGKSFGLHHIVPEVKNKFDVKYVYVWHALAGYWGGVQPDGEGMEQYESVVTYPVHSPGILGNQPDMAIDSLTVNGLGLVNPKKVADFFNELHGYLRTAGIDGVKVDAQSILETLGAGFGGRVSITKQFNQALEESIAKNFPDNGCIACMCHNTDSIYSSKQTAVVRASDDFWPKDPASHTIHIASVAYNTLFLGEFMQPDWDMFHSLHPAAEYHAAARAVGGCSVYVSDKPGNHDFDLLRKIVLPDGRVLRAQLPGRPTRDCLFTDPARDGVSLLKIWNLNLFGGVVGAFNCQGAGWCKVNKKNAIHDTAPKAITGSVHASDVDSLAKVAVDGWKGDCVVYTHRGGELIRLPRGAAIPLTLKVLEFEIFSISPIKTLAPGMFFAPIGLINMFNSGGAIETLGYEILEHDLLNMYNMSGDSEPIEGLNENMTWSNDFSQQATSNNTQVPLALVRMKIRGCGLFGAYSSKRPRLVFVNSEIAEFTYDFQTGFLKLDLPISKTGESWDLIIEV
;
A
#
# COMPACT_ATOMS: atom_id res chain seq x y z
N MET A 1 35.35 25.21 -7.50
CA MET A 1 36.56 26.00 -7.18
C MET A 1 36.11 27.41 -6.87
N GLU A 2 36.27 27.87 -5.63
CA GLU A 2 36.91 29.15 -5.29
C GLU A 2 37.13 29.20 -3.77
N ILE A 3 37.96 30.14 -3.30
CA ILE A 3 38.48 30.17 -1.92
C ILE A 3 38.42 31.60 -1.40
N VAL A 4 37.82 31.78 -0.22
CA VAL A 4 37.99 32.96 0.65
C VAL A 4 38.22 32.46 2.09
N THR A 5 39.05 33.16 2.86
CA THR A 5 39.75 32.60 4.02
C THR A 5 39.57 33.37 5.33
N LEU A 6 39.44 32.60 6.43
CA LEU A 6 39.98 32.84 7.78
C LEU A 6 39.59 34.09 8.59
N SER A 7 39.12 33.83 9.81
CA SER A 7 39.74 34.39 11.03
C SER A 7 39.78 33.31 12.14
N ARG A 8 40.44 33.57 13.28
CA ARG A 8 40.78 32.55 14.32
C ARG A 8 40.71 33.09 15.75
N SER A 9 40.26 32.23 16.68
CA SER A 9 40.71 32.14 18.10
C SER A 9 39.97 30.99 18.80
N ALA A 10 40.47 30.30 19.83
CA ALA A 10 41.84 30.04 20.28
C ALA A 10 41.86 28.72 21.10
N VAL A 11 43.05 28.16 21.41
CA VAL A 11 43.24 26.92 22.20
C VAL A 11 44.16 27.21 23.39
N PRO A 12 44.22 26.35 24.43
CA PRO A 12 45.50 25.66 24.66
C PRO A 12 45.40 24.18 25.11
N PHE A 13 46.43 23.41 24.78
CA PHE A 13 46.73 22.06 25.30
C PHE A 13 47.74 22.13 26.46
N ILE A 14 47.79 21.10 27.33
CA ILE A 14 48.90 20.80 28.26
C ILE A 14 49.26 19.30 28.13
N VAL A 15 50.51 18.90 28.45
CA VAL A 15 51.18 17.69 27.90
C VAL A 15 52.02 16.90 28.93
N GLY A 16 51.94 15.56 28.88
CA GLY A 16 53.01 14.62 29.30
C GLY A 16 53.01 14.14 30.77
N PRO A 17 53.90 13.20 31.18
CA PRO A 17 55.08 12.65 30.47
C PRO A 17 55.10 11.09 30.27
N ARG A 18 56.29 10.46 30.10
CA ARG A 18 56.54 9.10 29.55
C ARG A 18 57.29 8.12 30.49
N LYS A 19 57.18 6.79 30.25
CA LYS A 19 58.23 5.69 30.20
C LYS A 19 57.60 4.29 30.48
N ALA A 20 58.18 3.10 30.17
CA ALA A 20 59.05 2.58 29.08
C ALA A 20 59.31 1.04 29.25
N CYS A 21 59.74 0.33 28.18
CA CYS A 21 60.30 -1.06 28.13
C CYS A 21 59.34 -2.27 28.33
N ALA A 22 59.56 -3.49 27.77
CA ALA A 22 60.39 -3.95 26.62
C ALA A 22 60.10 -5.43 26.20
N GLY A 23 60.30 -5.78 24.91
CA GLY A 23 60.54 -7.14 24.35
C GLY A 23 59.35 -8.12 24.19
N ASP A 24 59.38 -9.14 23.30
CA ASP A 24 60.18 -9.32 22.06
C ASP A 24 59.61 -10.43 21.12
N VAL A 25 60.15 -10.59 19.90
CA VAL A 25 59.66 -11.50 18.81
C VAL A 25 60.28 -12.92 18.83
N PRO A 26 59.88 -13.88 17.97
CA PRO A 26 60.69 -14.14 16.75
C PRO A 26 59.95 -14.65 15.48
N GLU A 27 60.63 -14.54 14.33
CA GLU A 27 60.36 -15.22 13.04
C GLU A 27 61.59 -16.11 12.64
N ILE A 28 61.61 -16.63 11.38
CA ILE A 28 62.81 -16.97 10.56
C ILE A 28 63.27 -18.46 10.44
N SER A 29 62.56 -19.22 9.58
CA SER A 29 63.07 -19.72 8.27
C SER A 29 63.78 -21.09 8.01
N VAL A 30 63.71 -21.50 6.72
CA VAL A 30 64.52 -22.45 5.88
C VAL A 30 64.77 -23.91 6.32
N GLY A 31 64.50 -24.90 5.43
CA GLY A 31 65.00 -26.28 5.57
C GLY A 31 64.62 -27.31 4.48
N SER A 32 65.48 -27.49 3.49
CA SER A 32 65.49 -28.47 2.36
C SER A 32 65.02 -29.94 2.54
N GLY A 33 64.43 -30.52 1.49
CA GLY A 33 65.04 -31.68 0.77
C GLY A 33 64.35 -33.07 0.76
N ALA A 34 64.27 -33.69 -0.44
CA ALA A 34 64.14 -35.15 -0.75
C ALA A 34 62.89 -35.92 -0.26
N ARG A 35 62.55 -37.13 -0.75
CA ARG A 35 62.40 -37.71 -2.13
C ARG A 35 61.77 -39.12 -2.01
N PHE A 36 61.19 -39.63 -3.11
CA PHE A 36 60.91 -41.05 -3.47
C PHE A 36 59.69 -41.85 -2.91
N ASP A 37 58.94 -42.41 -3.88
CA ASP A 37 58.27 -43.72 -4.01
C ASP A 37 57.16 -44.23 -3.05
N GLY A 38 56.26 -45.07 -3.61
CA GLY A 38 55.12 -45.70 -2.91
C GLY A 38 54.41 -46.80 -3.74
N ASN A 39 53.84 -46.42 -4.90
CA ASN A 39 53.45 -47.31 -6.02
C ASN A 39 52.22 -48.26 -5.85
N LYS A 40 51.60 -48.62 -7.00
CA LYS A 40 50.60 -49.70 -7.26
C LYS A 40 49.16 -49.59 -6.72
N CYS A 41 48.14 -50.25 -7.30
CA CYS A 41 47.85 -50.60 -8.72
C CYS A 41 46.42 -51.18 -8.88
N GLY A 42 45.75 -50.90 -10.01
CA GLY A 42 44.61 -51.69 -10.53
C GLY A 42 43.20 -51.21 -10.13
N SER A 43 42.15 -51.40 -10.93
CA SER A 43 42.07 -52.06 -12.25
C SER A 43 41.04 -51.40 -13.20
N ARG A 44 41.39 -51.30 -14.49
CA ARG A 44 40.47 -51.03 -15.63
C ARG A 44 40.17 -52.38 -16.31
N PRO A 45 38.98 -52.60 -16.93
CA PRO A 45 38.82 -52.34 -18.38
C PRO A 45 37.39 -51.93 -18.83
N ARG A 46 37.09 -51.40 -20.05
CA ARG A 46 37.87 -50.76 -21.15
C ARG A 46 36.90 -50.21 -22.24
N ILE A 47 37.21 -49.02 -22.82
CA ILE A 47 37.20 -48.67 -24.29
C ILE A 47 35.84 -48.63 -25.03
N ARG A 48 35.54 -47.77 -26.04
CA ARG A 48 35.99 -46.46 -26.64
C ARG A 48 34.82 -46.03 -27.59
N VAL A 49 34.75 -44.91 -28.34
CA VAL A 49 35.69 -44.02 -29.07
C VAL A 49 35.06 -42.60 -29.02
N ASN A 50 35.75 -41.55 -28.54
CA ASN A 50 36.71 -40.66 -29.26
C ASN A 50 36.03 -39.85 -30.40
N LEU A 51 36.31 -38.55 -30.63
CA LEU A 51 37.47 -37.69 -30.30
C LEU A 51 36.96 -36.33 -29.70
N GLU A 52 37.70 -35.23 -29.41
CA GLU A 52 39.14 -34.89 -29.52
C GLU A 52 39.56 -33.78 -28.48
N SER A 53 40.12 -32.65 -28.94
CA SER A 53 40.84 -31.51 -28.34
C SER A 53 40.01 -30.44 -27.60
N GLU A 54 40.41 -29.81 -26.47
CA GLU A 54 41.64 -29.03 -26.11
C GLU A 54 41.60 -27.54 -26.57
N ILE A 55 42.16 -26.52 -25.86
CA ILE A 55 43.04 -26.47 -24.66
C ILE A 55 42.79 -25.17 -23.81
N LYS A 56 43.42 -25.04 -22.62
CA LYS A 56 43.26 -23.91 -21.66
C LYS A 56 44.28 -22.76 -21.86
N SER A 57 43.92 -21.49 -21.56
CA SER A 57 44.87 -20.47 -21.05
C SER A 57 44.26 -19.25 -20.32
N THR A 58 44.49 -19.20 -19.00
CA THR A 58 44.99 -18.07 -18.15
C THR A 58 44.70 -16.56 -18.41
N ARG A 59 43.92 -15.97 -17.48
CA ARG A 59 44.10 -14.72 -16.67
C ARG A 59 44.50 -13.33 -17.25
N GLN A 60 43.76 -12.33 -16.72
CA GLN A 60 44.13 -10.97 -16.23
C GLN A 60 44.07 -9.71 -17.14
N ILE A 61 43.22 -8.77 -16.68
CA ILE A 61 43.39 -7.29 -16.55
C ILE A 61 43.69 -6.44 -17.80
N GLY A 62 42.85 -5.41 -18.03
CA GLY A 62 43.25 -4.23 -18.82
C GLY A 62 42.10 -3.32 -19.27
N TYR A 63 42.06 -2.06 -18.79
CA TYR A 63 41.23 -0.98 -19.36
C TYR A 63 41.72 -0.63 -20.78
N PHE A 64 40.82 -0.21 -21.70
CA PHE A 64 40.70 1.20 -22.11
C PHE A 64 39.61 1.44 -23.18
N THR A 65 39.21 2.72 -23.30
CA THR A 65 38.25 3.25 -24.28
C THR A 65 38.84 3.50 -25.68
N ARG A 66 38.02 3.31 -26.73
CA ARG A 66 38.00 4.05 -28.03
C ARG A 66 36.70 3.69 -28.75
N PHE A 67 35.88 4.57 -29.34
CA PHE A 67 36.08 5.73 -30.24
C PHE A 67 36.54 5.40 -31.67
N SER A 68 35.54 5.42 -32.57
CA SER A 68 35.56 5.74 -34.02
C SER A 68 36.44 4.95 -35.01
N PHE A 69 35.80 4.51 -36.09
CA PHE A 69 36.40 4.36 -37.43
C PHE A 69 35.57 5.13 -38.47
N LEU A 70 36.16 5.44 -39.64
CA LEU A 70 35.64 6.48 -40.55
C LEU A 70 35.86 6.15 -42.05
N ARG A 71 35.04 6.78 -42.90
CA ARG A 71 35.15 6.97 -44.38
C ARG A 71 34.86 5.79 -45.32
N ASN A 72 33.82 5.99 -46.14
CA ASN A 72 33.91 6.31 -47.59
C ASN A 72 32.48 6.69 -48.08
N ARG A 73 32.21 7.59 -49.05
CA ARG A 73 33.02 8.35 -50.04
C ARG A 73 32.44 9.77 -50.27
N CYS A 74 33.26 10.63 -50.87
CA CYS A 74 33.01 11.77 -51.80
C CYS A 74 31.55 12.12 -52.24
N ILE A 75 31.18 13.37 -52.55
CA ILE A 75 31.97 14.45 -53.22
C ILE A 75 31.37 15.87 -52.99
N LYS A 76 32.17 16.94 -53.24
CA LYS A 76 31.88 18.40 -53.53
C LYS A 76 30.44 18.95 -53.37
N THR A 77 30.13 20.18 -52.92
CA THR A 77 30.85 21.46 -52.59
C THR A 77 29.81 22.39 -51.92
N GLY A 78 30.10 23.44 -51.12
CA GLY A 78 31.35 24.03 -50.61
C GLY A 78 31.21 25.57 -50.46
N TRP A 79 31.86 26.19 -49.44
CA TRP A 79 31.96 27.65 -49.17
C TRP A 79 30.65 28.39 -48.76
N ASN A 80 30.65 29.43 -47.91
CA ASN A 80 31.53 29.79 -46.77
C ASN A 80 30.88 30.92 -45.89
N LEU A 81 31.42 31.12 -44.67
CA LEU A 81 31.27 32.27 -43.73
C LEU A 81 29.92 32.67 -43.07
N TRP A 82 29.96 32.72 -41.72
CA TRP A 82 29.54 33.80 -40.79
C TRP A 82 28.29 34.66 -41.06
N SER A 83 27.30 34.66 -40.14
CA SER A 83 27.06 35.77 -39.16
C SER A 83 25.75 35.64 -38.36
N THR A 84 25.75 36.18 -37.14
CA THR A 84 24.59 36.73 -36.40
C THR A 84 24.63 38.26 -36.57
N PRO A 85 23.52 39.06 -36.52
CA PRO A 85 22.62 39.10 -35.35
C PRO A 85 21.13 39.55 -35.54
N SER A 86 20.37 39.37 -34.45
CA SER A 86 19.33 40.27 -33.88
C SER A 86 18.15 40.86 -34.68
N HIS A 87 16.95 40.66 -34.07
CA HIS A 87 15.83 41.61 -33.87
C HIS A 87 14.73 41.87 -34.93
N LEU A 88 13.51 41.98 -34.36
CA LEU A 88 12.31 42.75 -34.73
C LEU A 88 11.28 42.20 -35.77
N ASP A 89 10.05 42.15 -35.27
CA ASP A 89 8.72 42.40 -35.87
C ASP A 89 8.40 41.99 -37.32
N SER A 90 7.31 41.20 -37.46
CA SER A 90 6.06 41.76 -38.03
C SER A 90 4.86 40.79 -37.93
N VAL A 91 3.67 41.37 -37.76
CA VAL A 91 2.36 40.67 -37.81
C VAL A 91 1.66 40.97 -39.14
N PRO A 92 1.16 39.96 -39.87
CA PRO A 92 0.14 40.17 -40.89
C PRO A 92 -1.27 39.87 -40.33
N ARG A 93 -2.12 40.89 -40.23
CA ARG A 93 -3.58 40.71 -40.23
C ARG A 93 -4.05 40.66 -41.68
N TYR A 94 -5.02 39.80 -42.02
CA TYR A 94 -5.86 39.99 -43.22
C TYR A 94 -7.35 39.87 -42.90
N LEU A 95 -8.19 40.38 -43.81
CA LEU A 95 -9.50 40.96 -43.47
C LEU A 95 -10.75 40.21 -43.99
N ARG A 96 -11.87 40.53 -43.33
CA ARG A 96 -13.23 39.99 -43.50
C ARG A 96 -13.91 40.37 -44.81
N ARG A 97 -14.87 39.54 -45.25
CA ARG A 97 -16.29 39.80 -45.68
C ARG A 97 -16.80 38.52 -46.40
N LEU A 98 -18.06 38.08 -46.41
CA LEU A 98 -19.41 38.69 -46.34
C LEU A 98 -20.29 37.90 -45.31
N GLN A 99 -21.34 38.42 -44.63
CA GLN A 99 -22.72 38.77 -45.06
C GLN A 99 -23.48 37.67 -45.86
N ALA A 100 -24.79 37.41 -45.69
CA ALA A 100 -25.75 37.61 -44.57
C ALA A 100 -27.10 36.90 -44.88
N THR A 101 -27.82 36.40 -43.86
CA THR A 101 -29.29 36.13 -43.76
C THR A 101 -30.10 35.58 -44.96
N ALA A 102 -30.79 34.44 -44.75
CA ALA A 102 -32.10 34.12 -45.35
C ALA A 102 -32.90 33.12 -44.47
N LEU A 103 -34.24 33.14 -44.56
CA LEU A 103 -35.18 32.23 -43.87
C LEU A 103 -35.81 31.22 -44.85
N GLY A 104 -36.14 30.00 -44.40
CA GLY A 104 -36.82 29.00 -45.24
C GLY A 104 -37.38 27.75 -44.53
N ARG A 105 -38.71 27.62 -44.52
CA ARG A 105 -39.57 26.41 -44.36
C ARG A 105 -40.69 26.53 -45.43
N PRO A 106 -41.52 25.50 -45.75
CA PRO A 106 -41.64 24.11 -45.24
C PRO A 106 -41.07 23.11 -46.29
N SER A 107 -41.49 21.86 -46.57
CA SER A 107 -42.62 20.98 -46.15
C SER A 107 -42.21 19.50 -46.35
N ALA A 108 -42.49 18.54 -45.46
CA ALA A 108 -43.78 17.86 -45.15
C ALA A 108 -44.02 16.54 -45.93
N ARG A 109 -44.86 15.66 -45.35
CA ARG A 109 -45.10 14.22 -45.66
C ARG A 109 -43.99 13.25 -45.19
N GLY A 110 -44.32 12.09 -44.62
CA GLY A 110 -45.64 11.65 -44.17
C GLY A 110 -45.74 10.18 -43.73
N GLN A 111 -46.78 9.89 -42.93
CA GLN A 111 -47.32 8.57 -42.58
C GLN A 111 -46.39 7.53 -41.92
N LEU A 112 -46.67 7.27 -40.64
CA LEU A 112 -46.52 5.94 -40.04
C LEU A 112 -47.88 5.56 -39.42
N THR A 113 -48.33 4.34 -39.67
CA THR A 113 -49.63 3.81 -39.22
C THR A 113 -49.43 2.56 -38.37
N ASN A 114 -50.27 2.40 -37.33
CA ASN A 114 -50.96 1.16 -36.90
C ASN A 114 -50.23 -0.21 -37.01
N LEU A 115 -50.26 -1.12 -36.04
CA LEU A 115 -50.88 -1.17 -34.70
C LEU A 115 -50.52 -2.55 -34.05
N LYS A 116 -50.94 -2.78 -32.79
CA LYS A 116 -51.04 -4.08 -32.07
C LYS A 116 -49.74 -4.78 -31.63
N SER A 117 -49.75 -5.77 -30.72
CA SER A 117 -50.22 -5.79 -29.29
C SER A 117 -50.28 -7.23 -28.75
N LEU A 118 -49.74 -7.48 -27.53
CA LEU A 118 -49.94 -8.69 -26.69
C LEU A 118 -49.39 -10.01 -27.35
N ALA A 119 -49.17 -11.13 -26.65
CA ALA A 119 -49.23 -11.53 -25.23
C ALA A 119 -47.87 -12.23 -24.88
N LEU A 120 -47.34 -12.31 -23.65
CA LEU A 120 -47.87 -12.80 -22.37
C LEU A 120 -48.15 -14.32 -22.35
N GLU A 121 -47.16 -15.11 -21.92
CA GLU A 121 -47.33 -16.48 -21.40
C GLU A 121 -46.28 -16.75 -20.31
N SER A 122 -46.42 -17.82 -19.50
CA SER A 122 -45.67 -18.02 -18.25
C SER A 122 -45.54 -19.49 -17.84
N VAL A 123 -44.93 -19.75 -16.67
CA VAL A 123 -44.58 -21.06 -16.06
C VAL A 123 -43.59 -21.95 -16.87
N HIS A 124 -42.76 -22.83 -16.27
CA HIS A 124 -42.71 -23.29 -14.87
C HIS A 124 -41.28 -23.29 -14.26
N SER A 125 -41.25 -23.31 -12.94
CA SER A 125 -40.10 -23.40 -12.01
C SER A 125 -39.30 -24.72 -12.05
N PHE A 126 -37.97 -24.62 -11.84
CA PHE A 126 -37.22 -25.55 -10.97
C PHE A 126 -35.90 -24.91 -10.50
N VAL A 127 -35.64 -24.88 -9.19
CA VAL A 127 -34.40 -24.36 -8.56
C VAL A 127 -34.09 -25.20 -7.32
N PRO A 128 -32.85 -25.72 -7.15
CA PRO A 128 -32.34 -26.22 -5.88
C PRO A 128 -31.66 -25.11 -5.06
N GLU A 129 -31.79 -25.15 -3.73
CA GLU A 129 -31.20 -24.16 -2.82
C GLU A 129 -29.68 -24.37 -2.61
N PRO A 130 -28.90 -23.30 -2.41
CA PRO A 130 -27.65 -23.33 -1.67
C PRO A 130 -27.83 -22.86 -0.21
N LEU A 131 -27.02 -23.41 0.69
CA LEU A 131 -27.10 -23.18 2.14
C LEU A 131 -26.78 -21.73 2.56
N TYR A 132 -27.46 -21.25 3.61
CA TYR A 132 -27.16 -19.97 4.25
C TYR A 132 -25.86 -20.02 5.06
N PHE A 133 -24.96 -19.06 4.83
CA PHE A 133 -23.97 -18.61 5.82
C PHE A 133 -24.43 -17.26 6.38
N ILE A 134 -24.31 -17.07 7.70
CA ILE A 134 -24.80 -15.90 8.43
C ILE A 134 -23.63 -14.97 8.79
N PRO A 135 -23.61 -13.71 8.32
CA PRO A 135 -22.74 -12.68 8.87
C PRO A 135 -23.29 -12.19 10.23
N LEU A 136 -22.44 -12.11 11.25
CA LEU A 136 -22.79 -11.53 12.54
C LEU A 136 -22.93 -10.00 12.45
N VAL A 137 -24.16 -9.53 12.27
CA VAL A 137 -24.50 -8.10 12.36
C VAL A 137 -24.92 -7.76 13.79
N SER A 138 -24.20 -6.83 14.42
CA SER A 138 -24.55 -6.30 15.75
C SER A 138 -25.94 -5.64 15.72
N ARG A 139 -26.87 -6.16 16.53
CA ARG A 139 -28.23 -5.61 16.65
C ARG A 139 -28.27 -4.54 17.74
N ARG A 140 -28.62 -3.31 17.36
CA ARG A 140 -29.27 -2.38 18.29
C ARG A 140 -30.60 -2.96 18.77
N LEU A 141 -30.90 -2.80 20.05
CA LEU A 141 -32.20 -3.14 20.64
C LEU A 141 -33.09 -1.88 20.67
N GLU A 142 -34.03 -1.79 19.73
CA GLU A 142 -35.16 -0.86 19.82
C GLU A 142 -36.46 -1.66 19.87
N ASN A 143 -37.06 -1.73 21.07
CA ASN A 143 -38.33 -2.42 21.29
C ASN A 143 -39.50 -1.52 20.89
N SER A 144 -40.36 -1.99 19.98
CA SER A 144 -41.63 -1.33 19.65
C SER A 144 -42.82 -2.26 19.94
N ILE A 145 -43.78 -1.76 20.72
CA ILE A 145 -45.05 -2.43 21.04
C ILE A 145 -46.19 -1.43 20.80
N PRO A 146 -47.20 -1.72 19.96
CA PRO A 146 -48.19 -0.73 19.56
C PRO A 146 -49.48 -0.70 20.41
N GLY A 147 -49.62 0.38 21.20
CA GLY A 147 -50.87 1.17 21.31
C GLY A 147 -52.05 0.70 22.18
N ARG A 148 -52.55 1.62 23.03
CA ARG A 148 -53.98 2.06 23.07
C ARG A 148 -54.25 3.25 24.02
N THR A 149 -54.59 4.39 23.44
CA THR A 149 -55.70 5.34 23.76
C THR A 149 -56.20 5.53 25.21
N LEU A 150 -56.16 6.77 25.75
CA LEU A 150 -57.34 7.62 26.11
C LEU A 150 -57.06 8.76 27.15
N PHE A 151 -57.65 9.95 26.92
CA PHE A 151 -57.92 11.09 27.86
C PHE A 151 -56.73 11.70 28.69
N SER A 152 -56.84 12.86 29.36
CA SER A 152 -57.31 14.21 28.97
C SER A 152 -56.85 15.27 30.01
N SER A 153 -57.02 16.58 29.73
CA SER A 153 -57.07 17.71 30.71
C SER A 153 -55.93 17.86 31.74
N SER A 154 -54.93 18.75 31.59
CA SER A 154 -54.95 20.24 31.62
C SER A 154 -54.89 20.91 33.01
N THR A 155 -53.80 21.66 33.27
CA THR A 155 -53.78 22.85 34.15
C THR A 155 -52.63 23.80 33.77
N ARG A 156 -52.70 25.07 34.18
CA ARG A 156 -51.68 26.12 33.94
C ARG A 156 -51.04 26.56 35.26
N ALA A 157 -49.76 26.97 35.25
CA ALA A 157 -49.30 28.31 35.68
C ALA A 157 -47.76 28.42 35.80
N HIS A 158 -47.26 29.64 35.60
CA HIS A 158 -45.86 30.10 35.67
C HIS A 158 -45.45 30.49 37.11
N PRO A 159 -44.24 31.05 37.36
CA PRO A 159 -42.88 30.59 36.99
C PRO A 159 -41.91 30.63 38.20
N VAL A 160 -40.67 30.16 38.01
CA VAL A 160 -39.50 30.67 38.76
C VAL A 160 -38.34 30.84 37.78
N GLU A 161 -37.78 32.04 37.70
CA GLU A 161 -36.50 32.32 37.04
C GLU A 161 -35.37 32.23 38.08
N SER A 162 -34.27 31.57 37.72
CA SER A 162 -32.97 31.79 38.36
C SER A 162 -31.87 31.45 37.36
N GLU A 163 -31.29 32.47 36.74
CA GLU A 163 -30.15 32.31 35.85
C GLU A 163 -28.92 31.84 36.63
N MET A 164 -28.35 30.71 36.24
CA MET A 164 -26.91 30.44 36.38
C MET A 164 -26.44 29.65 35.15
N CYS A 165 -26.54 30.29 33.98
CA CYS A 165 -25.78 29.87 32.81
C CYS A 165 -24.29 30.12 33.11
N ILE A 166 -23.63 29.14 33.74
CA ILE A 166 -22.17 29.06 33.73
C ILE A 166 -21.78 28.84 32.27
N GLY A 167 -21.37 29.92 31.61
CA GLY A 167 -20.81 29.87 30.27
C GLY A 167 -19.49 29.14 30.29
N MET A 168 -19.53 27.82 30.20
CA MET A 168 -18.41 27.07 29.65
C MET A 168 -18.29 27.46 28.18
N GLU A 169 -17.47 28.47 27.90
CA GLU A 169 -16.91 28.65 26.57
C GLU A 169 -16.22 27.34 26.20
N ILE A 170 -16.78 26.63 25.22
CA ILE A 170 -16.11 25.47 24.63
C ILE A 170 -14.90 26.04 23.90
N CYS A 171 -13.72 25.91 24.52
CA CYS A 171 -12.48 26.31 23.88
C CYS A 171 -12.32 25.45 22.63
N GLU A 172 -12.41 26.05 21.44
CA GLU A 172 -12.22 25.33 20.19
C GLU A 172 -10.74 24.89 20.13
N ASP A 173 -10.51 23.58 20.16
CA ASP A 173 -9.17 22.96 20.23
C ASP A 173 -8.29 23.29 19.01
N LEU A 174 -8.90 23.78 17.93
CA LEU A 174 -8.24 24.27 16.73
C LEU A 174 -8.81 25.65 16.37
N LYS A 175 -7.98 26.70 16.36
CA LYS A 175 -8.42 28.09 16.07
C LYS A 175 -7.33 28.96 15.44
N ILE A 176 -7.74 30.06 14.80
CA ILE A 176 -6.84 31.17 14.44
C ILE A 176 -6.99 32.30 15.46
N GLU A 177 -5.89 32.73 16.07
CA GLU A 177 -5.82 33.77 17.10
C GLU A 177 -4.48 34.51 17.00
N ASP A 178 -4.44 35.84 17.16
CA ASP A 178 -3.23 36.67 17.05
C ASP A 178 -2.33 36.37 15.83
N ALA A 179 -2.94 36.14 14.67
CA ALA A 179 -2.27 35.71 13.42
C ALA A 179 -1.45 34.42 13.57
N LYS A 180 -1.94 33.45 14.36
CA LYS A 180 -1.39 32.10 14.53
C LYS A 180 -2.48 31.07 14.34
N LEU A 181 -2.12 29.89 13.81
CA LEU A 181 -2.95 28.69 13.89
C LEU A 181 -2.54 27.92 15.15
N LEU A 182 -3.47 27.75 16.08
CA LEU A 182 -3.25 27.05 17.34
C LEU A 182 -4.02 25.73 17.35
N ALA A 183 -3.37 24.65 17.80
CA ALA A 183 -3.97 23.33 18.03
C ALA A 183 -3.63 22.87 19.45
N TYR A 184 -4.63 22.60 20.30
CA TYR A 184 -4.44 22.37 21.75
C TYR A 184 -3.56 23.44 22.43
N GLY A 185 -3.68 24.70 21.99
CA GLY A 185 -2.84 25.82 22.43
C GLY A 185 -1.41 25.86 21.85
N ALA A 186 -0.92 24.77 21.26
CA ALA A 186 0.38 24.73 20.59
C ALA A 186 0.32 25.46 19.24
N GLN A 187 1.36 26.24 18.93
CA GLN A 187 1.41 27.07 17.71
C GLN A 187 1.88 26.27 16.50
N ILE A 188 0.96 25.93 15.59
CA ILE A 188 1.25 25.16 14.37
C ILE A 188 1.74 26.07 13.22
N LEU A 189 1.16 27.26 13.09
CA LEU A 189 1.61 28.31 12.16
C LEU A 189 1.66 29.66 12.86
N SER A 190 2.60 30.52 12.49
CA SER A 190 2.65 31.94 12.85
C SER A 190 2.50 32.83 11.62
N GLU A 191 2.28 34.13 11.81
CA GLU A 191 2.19 35.11 10.70
C GLU A 191 1.10 34.74 9.67
N VAL A 192 0.01 34.13 10.13
CA VAL A 192 -1.15 33.70 9.31
C VAL A 192 -1.82 34.92 8.68
N PRO A 193 -1.85 35.06 7.33
CA PRO A 193 -2.37 36.26 6.69
C PRO A 193 -3.87 36.48 6.89
N GLY A 194 -4.30 37.74 7.04
CA GLY A 194 -5.70 38.11 7.30
C GLY A 194 -6.70 37.85 6.16
N ASN A 195 -6.25 37.31 5.02
CA ASN A 195 -7.11 36.81 3.93
C ASN A 195 -7.31 35.28 3.98
N ILE A 196 -6.69 34.60 4.94
CA ILE A 196 -6.94 33.20 5.28
C ILE A 196 -8.15 33.11 6.21
N ILE A 197 -8.96 32.07 6.00
CA ILE A 197 -10.20 31.84 6.72
C ILE A 197 -10.12 30.44 7.36
N PHE A 198 -10.50 30.33 8.63
CA PHE A 198 -10.72 29.05 9.28
C PHE A 198 -12.21 28.88 9.61
N THR A 199 -12.76 27.70 9.33
CA THR A 199 -14.16 27.34 9.57
C THR A 199 -14.23 26.02 10.36
N PRO A 200 -14.57 26.03 11.67
CA PRO A 200 -14.71 24.81 12.47
C PRO A 200 -15.75 23.84 11.89
N ASP A 201 -15.45 22.54 11.86
CA ASP A 201 -16.37 21.52 11.34
C ASP A 201 -17.37 21.04 12.40
N ARG A 202 -18.39 21.86 12.61
CA ARG A 202 -19.51 21.55 13.50
C ARG A 202 -20.48 20.50 12.93
N LYS A 203 -20.16 19.78 11.84
CA LYS A 203 -21.02 18.77 11.21
C LYS A 203 -20.54 17.33 11.40
N SER A 204 -19.23 17.07 11.39
CA SER A 204 -18.71 15.70 11.61
C SER A 204 -18.82 15.22 13.05
N GLY A 205 -19.05 16.13 14.01
CA GLY A 205 -19.02 15.84 15.44
C GLY A 205 -17.61 15.76 16.02
N LEU A 206 -16.58 16.09 15.23
CA LEU A 206 -15.21 16.28 15.69
C LEU A 206 -15.04 17.73 16.14
N ASN A 207 -14.95 17.98 17.45
CA ASN A 207 -14.67 19.32 17.99
C ASN A 207 -13.27 19.85 17.63
N ASN A 208 -12.42 18.99 17.07
CA ASN A 208 -11.00 19.18 16.86
C ASN A 208 -10.63 19.46 15.39
N GLY A 209 -11.63 19.65 14.52
CA GLY A 209 -11.46 19.71 13.08
C GLY A 209 -12.07 20.94 12.43
N GLY A 210 -11.58 21.29 11.25
CA GLY A 210 -12.09 22.43 10.48
C GLY A 210 -11.37 22.66 9.16
N PHE A 211 -11.88 23.61 8.39
CA PHE A 211 -11.43 23.93 7.04
C PHE A 211 -10.60 25.22 7.04
N LEU A 212 -9.41 25.18 6.44
CA LEU A 212 -8.70 26.37 5.97
C LEU A 212 -9.11 26.69 4.53
N GLY A 213 -9.33 27.97 4.28
CA GLY A 213 -9.56 28.57 2.97
C GLY A 213 -8.91 29.94 2.86
N PHE A 214 -9.10 30.58 1.71
CA PHE A 214 -8.51 31.88 1.38
C PHE A 214 -9.47 32.74 0.54
N LYS A 215 -9.23 34.05 0.54
CA LYS A 215 -9.73 34.99 -0.47
C LYS A 215 -8.58 35.73 -1.15
N ALA A 216 -8.75 36.04 -2.43
CA ALA A 216 -7.82 36.77 -3.28
C ALA A 216 -8.52 37.97 -3.94
N SER A 217 -7.74 38.97 -4.36
CA SER A 217 -8.25 40.19 -5.01
C SER A 217 -8.58 40.03 -6.50
N GLU A 218 -8.20 38.89 -7.11
CA GLU A 218 -8.31 38.63 -8.54
C GLU A 218 -8.85 37.22 -8.77
N SER A 219 -9.65 37.01 -9.82
CA SER A 219 -10.08 35.68 -10.23
C SER A 219 -9.03 35.03 -11.14
N LYS A 220 -8.62 33.79 -10.84
CA LYS A 220 -7.59 33.03 -11.56
C LYS A 220 -7.89 31.55 -11.61
N TYR A 221 -7.31 30.85 -12.58
CA TYR A 221 -7.34 29.39 -12.72
C TYR A 221 -6.24 28.67 -11.92
N THR A 222 -5.27 29.45 -11.40
CA THR A 222 -4.18 28.99 -10.52
C THR A 222 -3.87 30.09 -9.50
N HIS A 223 -3.66 29.70 -8.24
CA HIS A 223 -3.23 30.56 -7.13
C HIS A 223 -2.09 29.90 -6.35
N SER A 224 -1.12 30.69 -5.91
CA SER A 224 -0.28 30.38 -4.74
C SER A 224 -0.66 31.37 -3.62
N VAL A 225 -0.93 30.87 -2.42
CA VAL A 225 -1.37 31.68 -1.27
C VAL A 225 -0.70 31.21 0.02
N PRO A 226 0.20 32.01 0.62
CA PRO A 226 0.77 31.71 1.94
C PRO A 226 -0.32 31.59 3.03
N ILE A 227 -0.30 30.50 3.81
CA ILE A 227 -1.17 30.29 4.98
C ILE A 227 -0.50 30.60 6.32
N GLY A 228 0.80 30.86 6.32
CA GLY A 228 1.58 31.19 7.51
C GLY A 228 2.95 30.54 7.51
N VAL A 229 3.79 30.99 8.42
CA VAL A 229 5.15 30.52 8.66
C VAL A 229 5.14 29.26 9.52
N PHE A 230 5.80 28.20 9.05
CA PHE A 230 6.00 26.94 9.75
C PHE A 230 7.48 26.78 10.14
N LYS A 231 7.79 26.70 11.43
CA LYS A 231 9.16 26.57 11.97
C LYS A 231 9.15 25.79 13.28
N GLY A 232 10.05 24.82 13.44
CA GLY A 232 10.41 24.21 14.73
C GLY A 232 9.59 22.98 15.14
N LEU A 233 8.47 22.69 14.47
CA LEU A 233 7.69 21.46 14.68
C LEU A 233 8.13 20.36 13.72
N ARG A 234 8.05 19.08 14.13
CA ARG A 234 8.36 17.96 13.23
C ARG A 234 7.20 17.74 12.26
N PHE A 235 7.50 17.54 10.98
CA PHE A 235 6.50 17.08 10.01
C PHE A 235 6.97 15.87 9.21
N MET A 236 5.99 15.12 8.72
CA MET A 236 6.12 14.11 7.67
C MET A 236 5.00 14.34 6.65
N CYS A 237 5.31 14.28 5.36
CA CYS A 237 4.35 14.55 4.30
C CYS A 237 4.53 13.63 3.09
N CYS A 238 3.42 13.33 2.39
CA CYS A 238 3.43 12.62 1.11
C CYS A 238 3.21 13.62 -0.02
N PHE A 239 4.13 13.62 -0.99
CA PHE A 239 4.17 14.58 -2.10
C PHE A 239 4.43 13.90 -3.43
N ARG A 240 3.92 14.45 -4.53
CA ARG A 240 4.11 13.87 -5.86
C ARG A 240 5.47 14.24 -6.44
N PHE A 241 6.38 13.27 -6.48
CA PHE A 241 7.73 13.43 -7.04
C PHE A 241 7.79 13.14 -8.56
N LYS A 242 6.74 12.49 -9.07
CA LYS A 242 6.41 12.26 -10.49
C LYS A 242 4.93 12.55 -10.70
N LEU A 243 4.46 12.71 -11.94
CA LEU A 243 3.02 12.87 -12.25
C LEU A 243 2.17 11.75 -11.62
N TRP A 244 2.69 10.53 -11.67
CA TRP A 244 2.01 9.27 -11.32
C TRP A 244 2.05 8.91 -9.82
N TRP A 245 3.06 9.38 -9.08
CA TRP A 245 3.50 8.75 -7.83
C TRP A 245 3.86 9.74 -6.70
N MET A 246 3.49 9.37 -5.48
CA MET A 246 3.95 9.99 -4.24
C MET A 246 5.17 9.29 -3.63
N THR A 247 5.93 10.05 -2.85
CA THR A 247 6.90 9.54 -1.86
C THR A 247 6.90 10.47 -0.65
N GLN A 248 7.61 10.10 0.41
CA GLN A 248 7.62 10.83 1.68
C GLN A 248 8.77 11.83 1.81
N ARG A 249 8.52 12.89 2.57
CA ARG A 249 9.54 13.83 3.08
C ARG A 249 9.28 14.11 4.55
N MET A 250 10.35 14.23 5.32
CA MET A 250 10.36 14.73 6.68
C MET A 250 11.11 16.06 6.76
N GLY A 251 10.83 16.86 7.79
CA GLY A 251 11.51 18.14 8.02
C GLY A 251 11.01 18.85 9.28
N SER A 252 11.47 20.10 9.45
CA SER A 252 11.06 20.96 10.57
C SER A 252 10.83 22.44 10.20
N LEU A 253 10.92 22.74 8.90
CA LEU A 253 10.85 24.09 8.36
C LEU A 253 9.92 24.12 7.14
N GLY A 254 9.12 25.17 7.01
CA GLY A 254 8.17 25.34 5.90
C GLY A 254 8.83 25.19 4.53
N MET A 255 10.07 25.70 4.35
CA MET A 255 10.83 25.60 3.08
C MET A 255 11.20 24.17 2.65
N GLU A 256 11.06 23.19 3.56
CA GLU A 256 11.30 21.78 3.26
C GLU A 256 10.09 21.06 2.69
N VAL A 257 8.87 21.58 2.90
CA VAL A 257 7.62 21.04 2.35
C VAL A 257 7.74 21.05 0.81
N PRO A 258 7.73 19.88 0.14
CA PRO A 258 7.93 19.83 -1.30
C PRO A 258 6.75 20.42 -2.08
N LEU A 259 7.02 20.79 -3.33
CA LEU A 259 5.97 21.02 -4.34
C LEU A 259 5.07 19.78 -4.41
N GLU A 260 3.78 19.99 -4.69
CA GLU A 260 2.81 18.90 -4.88
C GLU A 260 2.60 18.02 -3.62
N THR A 261 2.68 18.61 -2.42
CA THR A 261 2.35 17.90 -1.17
C THR A 261 0.84 17.73 -1.01
N GLN A 262 0.38 16.50 -0.80
CA GLN A 262 -1.05 16.14 -0.79
C GLN A 262 -1.56 15.62 0.56
N PHE A 263 -0.64 15.38 1.49
CA PHE A 263 -0.90 14.93 2.85
C PHE A 263 0.27 15.39 3.71
N MET A 264 0.01 16.01 4.88
CA MET A 264 1.04 16.35 5.85
C MET A 264 0.53 16.07 7.26
N LEU A 265 1.37 15.41 8.06
CA LEU A 265 1.18 15.22 9.50
C LEU A 265 2.25 16.02 10.24
N VAL A 266 1.84 16.77 11.25
CA VAL A 266 2.69 17.57 12.14
C VAL A 266 2.61 17.01 13.55
N GLU A 267 3.73 16.97 14.26
CA GLU A 267 3.79 16.75 15.71
C GLU A 267 4.18 18.04 16.44
N SER A 268 3.48 18.32 17.54
CA SER A 268 3.83 19.36 18.51
C SER A 268 3.89 18.77 19.93
N THR A 269 4.81 19.29 20.75
CA THR A 269 5.09 18.78 22.11
C THR A 269 4.82 19.80 23.22
N ASP A 270 4.52 21.06 22.86
CA ASP A 270 4.44 22.19 23.78
C ASP A 270 3.00 22.50 24.26
N SER A 271 2.13 21.49 24.29
CA SER A 271 0.73 21.62 24.69
C SER A 271 0.59 21.89 26.20
N PRO A 272 -0.16 22.94 26.63
CA PRO A 272 -0.39 23.21 28.05
C PRO A 272 -1.18 22.08 28.73
N PRO A 273 -0.94 21.78 30.02
CA PRO A 273 -1.70 20.76 30.74
C PRO A 273 -3.14 21.22 31.02
N PHE A 274 -4.10 20.74 30.22
CA PHE A 274 -5.53 20.87 30.48
C PHE A 274 -6.07 19.70 31.31
N GLY A 275 -6.77 20.01 32.41
CA GLY A 275 -7.60 19.07 33.17
C GLY A 275 -6.86 18.01 34.01
N ASP A 276 -7.53 17.58 35.10
CA ASP A 276 -7.07 16.52 36.01
C ASP A 276 -7.33 15.08 35.49
N ASP A 277 -7.84 14.95 34.25
CA ASP A 277 -8.24 13.66 33.67
C ASP A 277 -7.01 12.86 33.19
N MET A 278 -6.39 12.16 34.13
CA MET A 278 -5.08 11.50 33.98
C MET A 278 -5.08 10.28 33.05
N ASP A 279 -6.17 9.49 33.04
CA ASP A 279 -6.17 8.13 32.45
C ASP A 279 -6.13 8.09 30.90
N CYS A 280 -6.27 9.24 30.23
CA CYS A 280 -6.35 9.33 28.77
C CYS A 280 -5.06 9.85 28.08
N ARG A 281 -3.99 10.17 28.83
CA ARG A 281 -2.79 10.82 28.25
C ARG A 281 -1.73 9.81 27.78
N PRO A 282 -1.14 9.97 26.58
CA PRO A 282 0.10 9.27 26.23
C PRO A 282 1.29 9.88 26.98
N GLU A 283 2.30 9.05 27.30
CA GLU A 283 3.44 9.39 28.18
C GLU A 283 4.27 10.62 27.74
N ASN A 284 4.14 11.07 26.48
CA ASN A 284 4.91 12.17 25.88
C ASN A 284 4.13 13.49 25.67
N ASN A 285 2.82 13.56 25.99
CA ASN A 285 1.93 14.70 25.69
C ASN A 285 1.86 15.16 24.20
N SER A 286 2.48 14.46 23.24
CA SER A 286 2.47 14.85 21.81
C SER A 286 1.06 15.04 21.25
N VAL A 287 0.84 16.16 20.56
CA VAL A 287 -0.35 16.47 19.78
C VAL A 287 -0.02 16.38 18.29
N TYR A 288 -0.81 15.59 17.57
CA TYR A 288 -0.68 15.37 16.14
C TYR A 288 -1.74 16.16 15.38
N THR A 289 -1.33 16.88 14.33
CA THR A 289 -2.22 17.70 13.49
C THR A 289 -2.02 17.33 12.03
N VAL A 290 -3.08 16.86 11.37
CA VAL A 290 -3.06 16.46 9.95
C VAL A 290 -3.62 17.58 9.07
N PHE A 291 -3.02 17.78 7.90
CA PHE A 291 -3.46 18.69 6.85
C PHE A 291 -3.80 17.86 5.59
N LEU A 292 -5.05 17.93 5.16
CA LEU A 292 -5.57 17.28 3.95
C LEU A 292 -6.03 18.33 2.92
N PRO A 293 -5.19 18.71 1.94
CA PRO A 293 -5.62 19.44 0.75
C PRO A 293 -6.79 18.76 0.05
N LEU A 294 -7.81 19.56 -0.32
CA LEU A 294 -9.08 19.08 -0.88
C LEU A 294 -9.30 19.53 -2.33
N LEU A 295 -10.41 19.04 -2.92
CA LEU A 295 -10.98 19.55 -4.15
C LEU A 295 -12.17 20.46 -3.84
N GLU A 296 -12.26 21.64 -4.47
CA GLU A 296 -13.37 22.58 -4.31
C GLU A 296 -13.88 23.03 -5.70
N GLY A 297 -15.05 22.54 -6.09
CA GLY A 297 -15.61 22.76 -7.42
C GLY A 297 -14.75 22.15 -8.53
N ALA A 298 -14.17 23.02 -9.38
CA ALA A 298 -13.24 22.63 -10.45
C ALA A 298 -11.77 22.56 -10.00
N PHE A 299 -11.47 23.03 -8.78
CA PHE A 299 -10.11 23.26 -8.29
C PHE A 299 -9.62 22.12 -7.42
N ARG A 300 -8.32 21.85 -7.50
CA ARG A 300 -7.58 20.94 -6.62
C ARG A 300 -6.54 21.75 -5.84
N THR A 301 -6.40 21.47 -4.55
CA THR A 301 -5.38 22.07 -3.69
C THR A 301 -4.19 21.12 -3.48
N SER A 302 -2.99 21.67 -3.33
CA SER A 302 -1.83 21.02 -2.69
C SER A 302 -1.09 22.02 -1.81
N LEU A 303 -0.17 21.54 -0.96
CA LEU A 303 0.75 22.37 -0.19
C LEU A 303 2.11 22.45 -0.88
N GLN A 304 2.83 23.56 -0.65
CA GLN A 304 4.26 23.67 -0.90
C GLN A 304 4.94 24.61 0.10
N GLY A 305 6.28 24.56 0.17
CA GLY A 305 7.10 25.44 0.99
C GLY A 305 7.84 26.51 0.18
N ASN A 306 7.98 27.72 0.73
CA ASN A 306 8.78 28.80 0.13
C ASN A 306 10.02 29.21 0.96
N GLU A 307 10.89 30.06 0.39
CA GLU A 307 12.19 30.44 0.99
C GLU A 307 12.09 31.16 2.35
N LYS A 308 10.95 31.75 2.69
CA LYS A 308 10.74 32.39 4.00
C LYS A 308 10.34 31.40 5.09
N ASN A 309 10.06 30.14 4.72
CA ASN A 309 9.37 29.11 5.51
C ASN A 309 7.87 29.36 5.68
N GLU A 310 7.23 30.10 4.77
CA GLU A 310 5.78 30.06 4.64
C GLU A 310 5.37 28.73 3.98
N ILE A 311 4.26 28.14 4.43
CA ILE A 311 3.54 27.12 3.67
C ILE A 311 2.54 27.84 2.76
N GLU A 312 2.44 27.41 1.51
CA GLU A 312 1.55 27.97 0.50
C GLU A 312 0.50 26.93 0.07
N LEU A 313 -0.74 27.38 -0.16
CA LEU A 313 -1.74 26.63 -0.91
C LEU A 313 -1.52 26.84 -2.41
N CYS A 314 -1.35 25.76 -3.17
CA CYS A 314 -1.40 25.76 -4.62
C CYS A 314 -2.75 25.24 -5.09
N VAL A 315 -3.60 26.15 -5.57
CA VAL A 315 -5.02 25.88 -5.89
C VAL A 315 -5.24 26.07 -7.39
N GLU A 316 -5.52 24.98 -8.10
CA GLU A 316 -5.50 24.94 -9.57
C GLU A 316 -6.71 24.22 -10.17
N SER A 317 -7.29 24.79 -11.23
CA SER A 317 -8.36 24.14 -12.00
C SER A 317 -7.86 23.39 -13.24
N GLY A 318 -6.65 23.68 -13.73
CA GLY A 318 -6.16 23.11 -15.00
C GLY A 318 -6.95 23.55 -16.25
N ASP A 319 -7.83 24.54 -16.14
CA ASP A 319 -8.60 25.10 -17.25
C ASP A 319 -8.61 26.64 -17.16
N PRO A 320 -8.01 27.37 -18.11
CA PRO A 320 -7.96 28.83 -18.10
C PRO A 320 -9.33 29.54 -18.05
N VAL A 321 -10.44 28.88 -18.40
CA VAL A 321 -11.79 29.48 -18.25
C VAL A 321 -12.45 29.17 -16.90
N ALA A 322 -11.97 28.16 -16.17
CA ALA A 322 -12.43 27.85 -14.82
C ALA A 322 -11.61 28.66 -13.81
N GLN A 323 -12.11 29.84 -13.44
CA GLN A 323 -11.43 30.80 -12.56
C GLN A 323 -12.21 31.05 -11.26
N THR A 324 -11.49 31.22 -10.15
CA THR A 324 -12.06 31.63 -8.85
C THR A 324 -11.21 32.74 -8.21
N SER A 325 -11.80 33.53 -7.32
CA SER A 325 -11.09 34.46 -6.42
C SER A 325 -11.09 34.00 -4.96
N GLU A 326 -11.67 32.83 -4.64
CA GLU A 326 -11.66 32.25 -3.30
C GLU A 326 -11.74 30.72 -3.35
N GLY A 327 -11.30 30.08 -2.26
CA GLY A 327 -11.56 28.67 -1.95
C GLY A 327 -11.76 28.59 -0.44
N LEU A 328 -12.94 28.20 0.01
CA LEU A 328 -13.32 28.28 1.43
C LEU A 328 -13.01 26.98 2.19
N HIS A 329 -12.76 25.89 1.46
CA HIS A 329 -12.56 24.54 1.99
C HIS A 329 -11.29 23.88 1.40
N SER A 330 -10.27 24.68 1.07
CA SER A 330 -9.09 24.23 0.33
C SER A 330 -8.24 23.18 1.07
N VAL A 331 -8.22 23.20 2.41
CA VAL A 331 -7.54 22.19 3.25
C VAL A 331 -8.42 21.86 4.45
N TYR A 332 -8.61 20.56 4.75
CA TYR A 332 -9.15 20.13 6.04
C TYR A 332 -8.03 19.87 7.04
N ILE A 333 -8.25 20.24 8.30
CA ILE A 333 -7.35 20.00 9.42
C ILE A 333 -8.10 19.24 10.51
N ASN A 334 -7.41 18.31 11.18
CA ASN A 334 -7.86 17.63 12.40
C ASN A 334 -6.70 17.51 13.39
N THR A 335 -6.98 17.53 14.69
CA THR A 335 -5.93 17.44 15.73
C THR A 335 -6.31 16.51 16.90
N GLY A 336 -5.30 15.89 17.53
CA GLY A 336 -5.50 14.95 18.65
C GLY A 336 -4.24 14.16 19.04
N TYR A 337 -4.36 13.31 20.06
CA TYR A 337 -3.22 12.60 20.68
C TYR A 337 -2.82 11.29 19.97
N ASP A 338 -3.66 10.77 19.08
CA ASP A 338 -3.34 9.58 18.29
C ASP A 338 -3.16 9.93 16.80
N PRO A 339 -2.00 9.64 16.17
CA PRO A 339 -1.76 10.06 14.79
C PRO A 339 -2.60 9.26 13.78
N PHE A 340 -2.96 8.00 14.07
CA PHE A 340 -3.69 7.16 13.13
C PHE A 340 -5.20 7.48 13.16
N GLU A 341 -5.79 7.57 14.35
CA GLU A 341 -7.20 7.95 14.52
C GLU A 341 -7.43 9.43 14.14
N VAL A 342 -6.45 10.33 14.28
CA VAL A 342 -6.51 11.71 13.73
C VAL A 342 -6.60 11.70 12.20
N ILE A 343 -5.81 10.87 11.51
CA ILE A 343 -5.87 10.70 10.06
C ILE A 343 -7.23 10.10 9.64
N THR A 344 -7.66 8.99 10.24
CA THR A 344 -8.94 8.33 9.92
C THR A 344 -10.13 9.23 10.21
N GLY A 345 -10.10 9.99 11.32
CA GLY A 345 -11.11 11.00 11.64
C GLY A 345 -11.19 12.10 10.60
N ALA A 346 -10.05 12.61 10.14
CA ALA A 346 -9.99 13.63 9.09
C ALA A 346 -10.58 13.13 7.77
N VAL A 347 -10.19 11.94 7.30
CA VAL A 347 -10.74 11.37 6.05
C VAL A 347 -12.24 11.05 6.19
N ARG A 348 -12.74 10.71 7.39
CA ARG A 348 -14.18 10.51 7.66
C ARG A 348 -15.00 11.81 7.58
N ALA A 349 -14.46 12.91 8.09
CA ALA A 349 -15.08 14.23 7.96
C ALA A 349 -15.09 14.69 6.48
N VAL A 350 -13.97 14.50 5.78
CA VAL A 350 -13.82 14.83 4.35
C VAL A 350 -14.72 13.96 3.45
N GLU A 351 -14.91 12.66 3.76
CA GLU A 351 -15.90 11.78 3.11
C GLU A 351 -17.32 12.36 3.25
N SER A 352 -17.67 12.75 4.47
CA SER A 352 -18.99 13.31 4.83
C SER A 352 -19.27 14.67 4.17
N HIS A 353 -18.24 15.50 4.00
CA HIS A 353 -18.30 16.80 3.35
C HIS A 353 -18.38 16.69 1.82
N MET A 354 -17.43 15.98 1.20
CA MET A 354 -17.26 15.97 -0.25
C MET A 354 -18.22 15.01 -0.97
N GLN A 355 -18.58 13.89 -0.33
CA GLN A 355 -19.50 12.86 -0.86
C GLN A 355 -19.10 12.30 -2.24
N SER A 356 -17.84 12.47 -2.65
CA SER A 356 -17.31 12.16 -3.97
C SER A 356 -16.51 10.85 -4.03
N PHE A 357 -16.02 10.38 -2.88
CA PHE A 357 -15.31 9.09 -2.71
C PHE A 357 -15.97 8.26 -1.60
N THR A 358 -15.35 7.14 -1.26
CA THR A 358 -15.72 6.27 -0.13
C THR A 358 -14.46 5.74 0.55
N ARG A 359 -14.44 5.66 1.89
CA ARG A 359 -13.30 5.13 2.67
C ARG A 359 -13.14 3.62 2.49
N ARG A 360 -11.90 3.13 2.67
CA ARG A 360 -11.49 1.73 2.45
C ARG A 360 -12.39 0.72 3.17
N GLU A 361 -12.78 1.01 4.43
CA GLU A 361 -13.62 0.15 5.26
C GLU A 361 -15.02 -0.12 4.67
N ASN A 362 -15.53 0.79 3.84
CA ASN A 362 -16.86 0.74 3.24
C ASN A 362 -16.86 0.14 1.81
N LYS A 363 -15.68 -0.23 1.28
CA LYS A 363 -15.52 -0.80 -0.07
C LYS A 363 -15.43 -2.32 -0.03
N ARG A 364 -15.99 -2.99 -1.06
CA ARG A 364 -15.81 -4.44 -1.25
C ARG A 364 -14.34 -4.73 -1.59
N MET A 365 -13.64 -5.42 -0.70
CA MET A 365 -12.31 -5.96 -0.99
C MET A 365 -12.42 -7.12 -2.00
N PRO A 366 -11.60 -7.15 -3.08
CA PRO A 366 -11.58 -8.27 -4.02
C PRO A 366 -10.78 -9.44 -3.44
N GLY A 367 -11.18 -10.68 -3.75
CA GLY A 367 -10.55 -11.87 -3.18
C GLY A 367 -9.11 -12.13 -3.65
N ILE A 368 -8.60 -11.40 -4.66
CA ILE A 368 -7.19 -11.47 -5.09
C ILE A 368 -6.18 -11.20 -3.96
N LEU A 369 -6.60 -10.49 -2.91
CA LEU A 369 -5.74 -10.15 -1.77
C LEU A 369 -5.32 -11.40 -0.96
N ASP A 370 -6.15 -12.44 -0.92
CA ASP A 370 -5.90 -13.64 -0.09
C ASP A 370 -5.14 -14.76 -0.83
N TYR A 371 -4.75 -14.49 -2.07
CA TYR A 371 -4.15 -15.46 -3.00
C TYR A 371 -2.79 -15.00 -3.52
N PHE A 372 -1.84 -15.92 -3.59
CA PHE A 372 -0.56 -15.68 -4.23
C PHE A 372 -0.75 -15.51 -5.74
N GLY A 373 -0.06 -14.52 -6.33
CA GLY A 373 -0.17 -14.24 -7.75
C GLY A 373 1.14 -14.15 -8.53
N TRP A 374 0.98 -14.04 -9.84
CA TRP A 374 2.07 -13.79 -10.79
C TRP A 374 1.65 -12.73 -11.80
N CYS A 375 2.57 -11.80 -12.09
CA CYS A 375 2.42 -10.72 -13.06
C CYS A 375 3.40 -10.92 -14.21
N THR A 376 2.94 -10.84 -15.45
CA THR A 376 3.77 -11.14 -16.63
C THR A 376 4.79 -10.05 -16.99
N TRP A 377 4.81 -8.91 -16.27
CA TRP A 377 5.58 -7.73 -16.66
C TRP A 377 7.10 -7.96 -16.76
N ASP A 378 7.84 -8.20 -15.68
CA ASP A 378 9.29 -8.47 -15.84
C ASP A 378 9.60 -9.83 -16.51
N ALA A 379 8.62 -10.73 -16.55
CA ALA A 379 8.75 -12.01 -17.21
C ALA A 379 8.91 -11.86 -18.73
N PHE A 380 8.14 -10.99 -19.38
CA PHE A 380 8.14 -10.84 -20.85
C PHE A 380 8.10 -9.40 -21.36
N TYR A 381 7.82 -8.42 -20.50
CA TYR A 381 7.36 -7.08 -20.86
C TYR A 381 6.28 -7.18 -21.96
N THR A 382 6.34 -6.32 -22.98
CA THR A 382 5.41 -6.32 -24.12
C THR A 382 5.40 -7.62 -24.95
N ASP A 383 6.30 -8.57 -24.73
CA ASP A 383 6.44 -9.80 -25.53
C ASP A 383 5.58 -10.98 -25.03
N VAL A 384 4.75 -10.79 -23.99
CA VAL A 384 3.90 -11.85 -23.41
C VAL A 384 3.03 -12.60 -24.45
N THR A 385 2.96 -13.94 -24.36
CA THR A 385 2.12 -14.80 -25.22
C THR A 385 1.30 -15.79 -24.38
N ALA A 386 0.33 -16.46 -25.00
CA ALA A 386 -0.45 -17.52 -24.34
C ALA A 386 0.43 -18.67 -23.83
N GLU A 387 1.45 -19.06 -24.59
CA GLU A 387 2.41 -20.12 -24.22
C GLU A 387 3.26 -19.72 -23.02
N GLY A 388 3.77 -18.48 -23.00
CA GLY A 388 4.56 -17.96 -21.87
C GLY A 388 3.76 -17.92 -20.56
N VAL A 389 2.47 -17.58 -20.64
CA VAL A 389 1.53 -17.66 -19.49
C VAL A 389 1.38 -19.11 -19.00
N MET A 390 1.23 -20.07 -19.91
CA MET A 390 1.13 -21.50 -19.56
C MET A 390 2.42 -22.04 -18.93
N GLU A 391 3.58 -21.57 -19.38
CA GLU A 391 4.89 -22.00 -18.86
C GLU A 391 5.14 -21.48 -17.44
N GLY A 392 4.87 -20.20 -17.17
CA GLY A 392 5.05 -19.62 -15.83
C GLY A 392 4.14 -20.23 -14.77
N LEU A 393 2.85 -20.37 -15.08
CA LEU A 393 1.90 -21.03 -14.17
C LEU A 393 2.27 -22.50 -13.90
N LYS A 394 2.75 -23.22 -14.93
CA LYS A 394 3.29 -24.58 -14.77
C LYS A 394 4.50 -24.57 -13.84
N SER A 395 5.47 -23.69 -14.07
CA SER A 395 6.70 -23.62 -13.26
C SER A 395 6.41 -23.34 -11.79
N LEU A 396 5.47 -22.43 -11.49
CA LEU A 396 5.07 -22.09 -10.13
C LEU A 396 4.32 -23.24 -9.44
N ALA A 397 3.45 -23.94 -10.17
CA ALA A 397 2.73 -25.10 -9.66
C ALA A 397 3.66 -26.31 -9.40
N GLU A 398 4.59 -26.61 -10.30
CA GLU A 398 5.56 -27.70 -10.14
C GLU A 398 6.57 -27.44 -9.00
N GLY A 399 6.85 -26.17 -8.67
CA GLY A 399 7.67 -25.79 -7.51
C GLY A 399 6.93 -25.74 -6.16
N GLY A 400 5.62 -25.98 -6.14
CA GLY A 400 4.80 -26.00 -4.91
C GLY A 400 4.37 -24.63 -4.39
N ALA A 401 4.47 -23.57 -5.21
CA ALA A 401 3.96 -22.23 -4.91
C ALA A 401 2.96 -21.79 -5.99
N PRO A 402 1.81 -22.48 -6.13
CA PRO A 402 0.94 -22.32 -7.28
C PRO A 402 0.22 -20.96 -7.28
N ALA A 403 0.41 -20.17 -8.33
CA ALA A 403 -0.31 -18.91 -8.49
C ALA A 403 -1.82 -19.15 -8.63
N ARG A 404 -2.59 -18.43 -7.81
CA ARG A 404 -4.05 -18.42 -7.79
C ARG A 404 -4.64 -17.12 -8.37
N PHE A 405 -3.79 -16.11 -8.49
CA PHE A 405 -4.05 -14.84 -9.17
C PHE A 405 -3.06 -14.65 -10.34
N LEU A 406 -3.54 -14.24 -11.51
CA LEU A 406 -2.73 -13.91 -12.67
C LEU A 406 -3.02 -12.47 -13.11
N ILE A 407 -1.96 -11.69 -13.35
CA ILE A 407 -2.04 -10.43 -14.11
C ILE A 407 -1.36 -10.64 -15.45
N ILE A 408 -2.14 -10.63 -16.54
CA ILE A 408 -1.60 -10.49 -17.89
C ILE A 408 -1.37 -8.99 -18.11
N ASP A 409 -0.12 -8.57 -17.90
CA ASP A 409 0.31 -7.17 -17.99
C ASP A 409 0.48 -6.70 -19.45
N ASP A 410 1.00 -5.49 -19.66
CA ASP A 410 1.10 -4.85 -20.99
C ASP A 410 1.74 -5.76 -22.07
N GLY A 411 1.19 -5.67 -23.28
CA GLY A 411 1.60 -6.43 -24.46
C GLY A 411 0.51 -7.31 -25.07
N TRP A 412 -0.67 -7.43 -24.46
CA TRP A 412 -1.76 -8.28 -24.98
C TRP A 412 -2.70 -7.55 -25.95
N GLN A 413 -2.81 -6.22 -25.87
CA GLN A 413 -3.74 -5.40 -26.68
C GLN A 413 -3.36 -5.31 -28.16
N SER A 414 -4.36 -5.05 -29.01
CA SER A 414 -4.17 -4.58 -30.38
C SER A 414 -3.84 -3.09 -30.42
N VAL A 415 -2.62 -2.75 -30.82
CA VAL A 415 -2.08 -1.37 -30.82
C VAL A 415 -1.31 -1.05 -32.09
N ALA A 416 -1.17 0.24 -32.40
CA ALA A 416 -0.28 0.74 -33.44
C ALA A 416 0.44 2.01 -32.97
N ALA A 417 1.68 2.21 -33.43
CA ALA A 417 2.39 3.47 -33.23
C ALA A 417 1.99 4.50 -34.30
N ASP A 418 1.92 5.77 -33.91
CA ASP A 418 1.83 6.87 -34.85
C ASP A 418 3.03 6.90 -35.81
N LYS A 419 2.89 7.62 -36.93
CA LYS A 419 4.04 7.98 -37.77
C LYS A 419 5.01 8.85 -36.94
N PRO A 420 6.32 8.56 -36.94
CA PRO A 420 7.27 9.27 -36.10
C PRO A 420 7.30 10.76 -36.44
N VAL A 421 7.12 11.60 -35.42
CA VAL A 421 7.33 13.04 -35.48
C VAL A 421 8.84 13.30 -35.45
N ASP A 422 9.32 14.25 -36.25
CA ASP A 422 10.76 14.52 -36.48
C ASP A 422 11.38 15.36 -35.33
N VAL A 423 11.21 14.88 -34.10
CA VAL A 423 11.60 15.53 -32.83
C VAL A 423 12.29 14.51 -31.92
N THR A 424 13.39 14.90 -31.30
CA THR A 424 14.15 14.07 -30.34
C THR A 424 13.43 13.98 -28.99
N VAL A 425 12.46 13.06 -28.89
CA VAL A 425 11.86 12.65 -27.61
C VAL A 425 12.90 11.90 -26.76
N THR A 426 12.81 12.02 -25.43
CA THR A 426 13.62 11.24 -24.48
C THR A 426 13.29 9.73 -24.50
N GLU A 427 14.09 8.91 -23.82
CA GLU A 427 13.81 7.48 -23.67
C GLU A 427 12.40 7.26 -23.08
N GLY A 428 11.59 6.40 -23.73
CA GLY A 428 10.14 6.30 -23.48
C GLY A 428 9.25 6.35 -24.73
N THR A 429 9.83 6.20 -25.93
CA THR A 429 9.10 6.23 -27.23
C THR A 429 8.03 5.14 -27.41
N GLN A 430 7.90 4.19 -26.48
CA GLN A 430 6.85 3.16 -26.46
C GLN A 430 5.46 3.78 -26.20
N TYR A 431 5.41 4.88 -25.44
CA TYR A 431 4.15 5.47 -24.93
C TYR A 431 3.29 6.20 -25.98
N SER A 432 3.76 6.39 -27.23
CA SER A 432 2.95 6.99 -28.30
C SER A 432 2.03 6.00 -29.02
N SER A 433 2.13 4.70 -28.73
CA SER A 433 1.25 3.70 -29.34
C SER A 433 -0.20 3.89 -28.86
N ARG A 434 -1.17 3.69 -29.76
CA ARG A 434 -2.61 3.89 -29.52
C ARG A 434 -3.37 2.57 -29.64
N LEU A 435 -4.46 2.42 -28.88
CA LEU A 435 -5.35 1.27 -28.95
C LEU A 435 -6.11 1.28 -30.29
N THR A 436 -5.93 0.23 -31.11
CA THR A 436 -6.58 0.07 -32.41
C THR A 436 -7.70 -0.97 -32.41
N ASN A 437 -7.77 -1.81 -31.39
CA ASN A 437 -8.93 -2.68 -31.15
C ASN A 437 -9.06 -3.01 -29.66
N ILE A 438 -10.29 -3.20 -29.17
CA ILE A 438 -10.54 -3.66 -27.78
C ILE A 438 -10.19 -5.14 -27.55
N LYS A 439 -9.84 -5.89 -28.61
CA LYS A 439 -9.51 -7.32 -28.58
C LYS A 439 -8.00 -7.56 -28.54
N GLU A 440 -7.64 -8.75 -28.06
CA GLU A 440 -6.27 -9.23 -28.00
C GLU A 440 -5.57 -9.28 -29.37
N ASN A 441 -4.26 -9.09 -29.37
CA ASN A 441 -3.44 -9.18 -30.57
C ASN A 441 -3.06 -10.62 -30.94
N GLN A 442 -2.40 -10.76 -32.09
CA GLN A 442 -2.00 -12.03 -32.69
C GLN A 442 -1.22 -13.00 -31.78
N LYS A 443 -0.56 -12.53 -30.71
CA LYS A 443 0.21 -13.38 -29.77
C LYS A 443 -0.66 -14.25 -28.85
N PHE A 444 -1.98 -14.05 -28.88
CA PHE A 444 -2.94 -14.85 -28.12
C PHE A 444 -3.89 -15.67 -29.01
N LEU A 445 -3.87 -15.47 -30.33
CA LEU A 445 -4.82 -16.08 -31.26
C LEU A 445 -4.47 -17.55 -31.59
N LYS A 446 -5.38 -18.48 -31.27
CA LYS A 446 -5.21 -19.92 -31.51
C LYS A 446 -5.66 -20.29 -32.93
N ASP A 447 -4.83 -21.04 -33.65
CA ASP A 447 -5.04 -21.42 -35.07
C ASP A 447 -5.34 -20.24 -36.02
N GLY A 448 -4.93 -19.00 -35.70
CA GLY A 448 -5.26 -17.81 -36.46
C GLY A 448 -6.73 -17.36 -36.38
N LYS A 449 -7.50 -17.87 -35.41
CA LYS A 449 -8.90 -17.49 -35.14
C LYS A 449 -8.94 -16.40 -34.06
N SER A 450 -9.95 -15.53 -34.12
CA SER A 450 -10.29 -14.61 -33.03
C SER A 450 -10.68 -15.36 -31.75
N PHE A 451 -10.73 -14.65 -30.60
CA PHE A 451 -11.08 -15.17 -29.28
C PHE A 451 -9.94 -15.95 -28.59
N GLY A 452 -8.73 -15.40 -28.69
CA GLY A 452 -7.53 -15.94 -28.03
C GLY A 452 -7.66 -15.99 -26.51
N LEU A 453 -8.13 -14.89 -25.89
CA LEU A 453 -8.36 -14.84 -24.44
C LEU A 453 -9.42 -15.84 -23.98
N HIS A 454 -10.51 -16.02 -24.73
CA HIS A 454 -11.55 -17.03 -24.47
C HIS A 454 -11.04 -18.48 -24.55
N HIS A 455 -9.86 -18.72 -25.10
CA HIS A 455 -9.19 -20.02 -25.05
C HIS A 455 -8.22 -20.14 -23.88
N ILE A 456 -7.28 -19.20 -23.72
CA ILE A 456 -6.24 -19.31 -22.68
C ILE A 456 -6.82 -19.15 -21.26
N VAL A 457 -7.79 -18.25 -21.05
CA VAL A 457 -8.29 -17.94 -19.70
C VAL A 457 -9.04 -19.13 -19.08
N PRO A 458 -9.97 -19.82 -19.78
CA PRO A 458 -10.51 -21.09 -19.29
C PRO A 458 -9.47 -22.20 -19.17
N GLU A 459 -8.45 -22.24 -20.05
CA GLU A 459 -7.41 -23.27 -19.98
C GLU A 459 -6.56 -23.12 -18.70
N VAL A 460 -6.11 -21.92 -18.34
CA VAL A 460 -5.32 -21.70 -17.10
C VAL A 460 -6.15 -21.93 -15.84
N LYS A 461 -7.42 -21.49 -15.82
CA LYS A 461 -8.32 -21.71 -14.68
C LYS A 461 -8.55 -23.19 -14.44
N ASN A 462 -8.87 -23.97 -15.48
CA ASN A 462 -9.11 -25.41 -15.36
C ASN A 462 -7.85 -26.23 -15.08
N LYS A 463 -6.68 -25.84 -15.63
CA LYS A 463 -5.45 -26.65 -15.58
C LYS A 463 -4.60 -26.39 -14.34
N PHE A 464 -4.58 -25.15 -13.85
CA PHE A 464 -3.72 -24.73 -12.74
C PHE A 464 -4.49 -24.26 -11.51
N ASP A 465 -5.84 -24.30 -11.53
CA ASP A 465 -6.73 -23.79 -10.48
C ASP A 465 -6.57 -22.29 -10.18
N VAL A 466 -6.25 -21.49 -11.21
CA VAL A 466 -6.24 -20.03 -11.12
C VAL A 466 -7.66 -19.55 -10.79
N LYS A 467 -7.82 -18.79 -9.70
CA LYS A 467 -9.11 -18.25 -9.25
C LYS A 467 -9.45 -16.94 -9.97
N TYR A 468 -8.43 -16.10 -10.15
CA TYR A 468 -8.56 -14.76 -10.70
C TYR A 468 -7.57 -14.51 -11.83
N VAL A 469 -8.04 -14.03 -12.98
CA VAL A 469 -7.22 -13.50 -14.07
C VAL A 469 -7.63 -12.05 -14.32
N TYR A 470 -6.69 -11.12 -14.14
CA TYR A 470 -6.83 -9.73 -14.52
C TYR A 470 -6.00 -9.44 -15.77
N VAL A 471 -6.37 -8.40 -16.52
CA VAL A 471 -5.53 -7.84 -17.60
C VAL A 471 -5.17 -6.38 -17.31
N TRP A 472 -4.02 -5.94 -17.81
CA TRP A 472 -3.60 -4.55 -17.74
C TRP A 472 -4.22 -3.69 -18.86
N HIS A 473 -4.57 -2.43 -18.58
CA HIS A 473 -4.74 -1.38 -19.58
C HIS A 473 -4.48 0.01 -19.00
N ALA A 474 -4.15 1.00 -19.83
CA ALA A 474 -4.13 2.40 -19.39
C ALA A 474 -5.56 2.96 -19.30
N LEU A 475 -5.80 3.98 -18.47
CA LEU A 475 -7.12 4.62 -18.33
C LEU A 475 -7.67 5.18 -19.66
N ALA A 476 -6.78 5.64 -20.54
CA ALA A 476 -7.12 6.11 -21.89
C ALA A 476 -7.25 4.97 -22.93
N GLY A 477 -7.21 3.70 -22.51
CA GLY A 477 -7.26 2.50 -23.36
C GLY A 477 -5.89 1.86 -23.55
N TYR A 478 -4.92 2.62 -24.06
CA TYR A 478 -3.50 2.27 -24.10
C TYR A 478 -2.66 3.52 -23.78
N TRP A 479 -1.33 3.42 -23.72
CA TRP A 479 -0.44 4.53 -23.31
C TRP A 479 -0.73 5.84 -24.06
N GLY A 480 -0.77 5.80 -25.40
CA GLY A 480 -1.12 6.93 -26.27
C GLY A 480 -2.62 7.15 -26.46
N GLY A 481 -3.47 6.52 -25.66
CA GLY A 481 -4.94 6.59 -25.75
C GLY A 481 -5.55 5.67 -26.81
N VAL A 482 -6.78 5.98 -27.24
CA VAL A 482 -7.48 5.30 -28.35
C VAL A 482 -7.14 5.96 -29.68
N GLN A 483 -6.96 5.16 -30.73
CA GLN A 483 -6.71 5.63 -32.09
C GLN A 483 -7.89 6.47 -32.63
N PRO A 484 -7.70 7.77 -32.95
CA PRO A 484 -8.68 8.56 -33.69
C PRO A 484 -8.89 8.00 -35.09
N ASP A 485 -10.14 8.03 -35.56
CA ASP A 485 -10.58 7.56 -36.90
C ASP A 485 -10.09 6.15 -37.28
N GLY A 486 -9.83 5.28 -36.29
CA GLY A 486 -9.44 3.88 -36.50
C GLY A 486 -10.64 2.96 -36.72
N GLU A 487 -10.52 2.02 -37.66
CA GLU A 487 -11.59 1.08 -38.05
C GLU A 487 -12.10 0.25 -36.86
N GLY A 488 -13.38 0.44 -36.50
CA GLY A 488 -14.03 -0.19 -35.36
C GLY A 488 -13.84 0.53 -34.02
N MET A 489 -13.26 1.73 -34.03
CA MET A 489 -13.05 2.60 -32.86
C MET A 489 -13.74 3.97 -33.01
N GLU A 490 -14.36 4.25 -34.17
CA GLU A 490 -14.93 5.56 -34.50
C GLU A 490 -16.09 5.97 -33.57
N GLN A 491 -16.83 4.99 -33.03
CA GLN A 491 -17.96 5.23 -32.11
C GLN A 491 -17.56 5.94 -30.80
N TYR A 492 -16.28 5.88 -30.42
CA TYR A 492 -15.74 6.53 -29.21
C TYR A 492 -15.40 8.01 -29.42
N GLU A 493 -15.43 8.51 -30.67
CA GLU A 493 -15.20 9.92 -31.04
C GLU A 493 -13.89 10.50 -30.45
N SER A 494 -12.82 9.69 -30.43
CA SER A 494 -11.53 10.01 -29.80
C SER A 494 -10.77 11.12 -30.53
N VAL A 495 -10.18 12.06 -29.78
CA VAL A 495 -9.47 13.24 -30.34
C VAL A 495 -8.07 13.37 -29.73
N VAL A 496 -7.06 13.65 -30.56
CA VAL A 496 -5.70 13.96 -30.10
C VAL A 496 -5.72 15.25 -29.27
N THR A 497 -5.46 15.12 -27.98
CA THR A 497 -5.46 16.21 -26.99
C THR A 497 -4.11 16.26 -26.29
N TYR A 498 -3.55 17.45 -26.12
CA TYR A 498 -2.17 17.62 -25.65
C TYR A 498 -2.12 17.93 -24.14
N PRO A 499 -1.41 17.10 -23.33
CA PRO A 499 -1.17 17.35 -21.91
C PRO A 499 -0.61 18.75 -21.60
N VAL A 500 -1.15 19.38 -20.56
CA VAL A 500 -0.62 20.61 -19.94
C VAL A 500 -0.37 20.34 -18.44
N HIS A 501 0.89 20.22 -18.05
CA HIS A 501 1.29 19.89 -16.67
C HIS A 501 1.23 21.10 -15.73
N SER A 502 1.00 20.87 -14.44
CA SER A 502 1.10 21.95 -13.42
C SER A 502 2.55 22.43 -13.24
N PRO A 503 2.78 23.69 -12.83
CA PRO A 503 4.09 24.16 -12.41
C PRO A 503 4.69 23.33 -11.27
N GLY A 504 3.84 22.79 -10.38
CA GLY A 504 4.25 21.90 -9.30
C GLY A 504 4.82 20.56 -9.80
N ILE A 505 4.14 19.90 -10.74
CA ILE A 505 4.64 18.68 -11.39
C ILE A 505 5.90 18.96 -12.19
N LEU A 506 5.94 20.00 -13.03
CA LEU A 506 7.16 20.35 -13.78
C LEU A 506 8.33 20.72 -12.87
N GLY A 507 8.06 21.29 -11.70
CA GLY A 507 9.07 21.58 -10.68
C GLY A 507 9.65 20.34 -9.98
N ASN A 508 8.99 19.18 -10.08
CA ASN A 508 9.47 17.89 -9.56
C ASN A 508 9.94 16.91 -10.65
N GLN A 509 9.32 16.92 -11.83
CA GLN A 509 9.64 16.07 -12.98
C GLN A 509 9.68 16.91 -14.28
N PRO A 510 10.77 17.65 -14.54
CA PRO A 510 10.86 18.59 -15.68
C PRO A 510 10.81 17.92 -17.06
N ASP A 511 11.20 16.65 -17.13
CA ASP A 511 11.13 15.79 -18.31
C ASP A 511 9.71 15.64 -18.88
N MET A 512 8.67 15.78 -18.06
CA MET A 512 7.28 15.77 -18.52
C MET A 512 6.96 16.88 -19.54
N ALA A 513 7.72 17.97 -19.58
CA ALA A 513 7.50 19.05 -20.54
C ALA A 513 7.77 18.65 -22.01
N ILE A 514 8.46 17.53 -22.25
CA ILE A 514 8.84 17.02 -23.58
C ILE A 514 8.62 15.51 -23.72
N ASP A 515 7.76 14.92 -22.88
CA ASP A 515 7.48 13.48 -22.92
C ASP A 515 6.69 13.08 -24.18
N SER A 516 6.63 11.78 -24.45
CA SER A 516 5.96 11.24 -25.63
C SER A 516 4.48 11.63 -25.74
N LEU A 517 3.75 11.73 -24.61
CA LEU A 517 2.34 12.12 -24.59
C LEU A 517 2.17 13.63 -24.77
N THR A 518 3.04 14.46 -24.19
CA THR A 518 3.04 15.92 -24.39
C THR A 518 3.39 16.30 -25.83
N VAL A 519 4.31 15.57 -26.48
CA VAL A 519 4.75 15.85 -27.86
C VAL A 519 3.78 15.27 -28.91
N ASN A 520 3.32 14.02 -28.75
CA ASN A 520 2.50 13.34 -29.75
C ASN A 520 0.98 13.44 -29.48
N GLY A 521 0.59 13.92 -28.29
CA GLY A 521 -0.81 14.06 -27.84
C GLY A 521 -1.47 12.72 -27.48
N LEU A 522 -2.36 12.74 -26.48
CA LEU A 522 -3.14 11.58 -26.05
C LEU A 522 -4.40 11.43 -26.91
N GLY A 523 -4.71 10.20 -27.32
CA GLY A 523 -5.97 9.85 -28.00
C GLY A 523 -7.12 9.80 -26.99
N LEU A 524 -7.63 10.97 -26.62
CA LEU A 524 -8.64 11.12 -25.58
C LEU A 524 -10.02 10.73 -26.15
N VAL A 525 -10.57 9.61 -25.66
CA VAL A 525 -11.98 9.22 -25.89
C VAL A 525 -12.89 10.38 -25.50
N ASN A 526 -13.90 10.70 -26.32
CA ASN A 526 -14.86 11.76 -26.00
C ASN A 526 -15.45 11.47 -24.59
N PRO A 527 -15.41 12.42 -23.63
CA PRO A 527 -15.91 12.16 -22.27
C PRO A 527 -17.42 11.80 -22.23
N LYS A 528 -18.18 12.07 -23.30
CA LYS A 528 -19.57 11.63 -23.45
C LYS A 528 -19.73 10.17 -23.92
N LYS A 529 -18.63 9.53 -24.34
CA LYS A 529 -18.53 8.14 -24.85
C LYS A 529 -17.66 7.23 -23.99
N VAL A 530 -16.93 7.78 -23.02
CA VAL A 530 -16.02 7.00 -22.16
C VAL A 530 -16.73 5.89 -21.37
N ALA A 531 -18.00 6.10 -21.00
CA ALA A 531 -18.83 5.07 -20.40
C ALA A 531 -19.08 3.90 -21.37
N ASP A 532 -19.43 4.17 -22.63
CA ASP A 532 -19.61 3.14 -23.66
C ASP A 532 -18.29 2.37 -23.90
N PHE A 533 -17.17 3.11 -24.03
CA PHE A 533 -15.84 2.54 -24.22
C PHE A 533 -15.43 1.54 -23.12
N PHE A 534 -15.50 1.93 -21.85
CA PHE A 534 -15.17 0.99 -20.76
C PHE A 534 -16.16 -0.17 -20.70
N ASN A 535 -17.45 0.07 -20.94
CA ASN A 535 -18.48 -0.97 -20.92
C ASN A 535 -18.26 -2.02 -22.02
N GLU A 536 -17.85 -1.62 -23.23
CA GLU A 536 -17.55 -2.52 -24.34
C GLU A 536 -16.25 -3.30 -24.12
N LEU A 537 -15.18 -2.62 -23.68
CA LEU A 537 -13.89 -3.24 -23.35
C LEU A 537 -14.01 -4.27 -22.22
N HIS A 538 -14.58 -3.87 -21.08
CA HIS A 538 -14.74 -4.77 -19.92
C HIS A 538 -15.82 -5.83 -20.15
N GLY A 539 -16.85 -5.52 -20.93
CA GLY A 539 -17.83 -6.51 -21.40
C GLY A 539 -17.16 -7.60 -22.22
N TYR A 540 -16.33 -7.24 -23.21
CA TYR A 540 -15.55 -8.20 -23.99
C TYR A 540 -14.66 -9.08 -23.10
N LEU A 541 -13.85 -8.46 -22.24
CA LEU A 541 -12.96 -9.16 -21.31
C LEU A 541 -13.73 -10.11 -20.38
N ARG A 542 -14.89 -9.70 -19.84
CA ARG A 542 -15.72 -10.58 -19.02
C ARG A 542 -16.26 -11.78 -19.80
N THR A 543 -16.58 -11.65 -21.10
CA THR A 543 -16.93 -12.83 -21.92
C THR A 543 -15.76 -13.78 -22.15
N ALA A 544 -14.52 -13.29 -22.11
CA ALA A 544 -13.32 -14.13 -22.14
C ALA A 544 -13.05 -14.85 -20.80
N GLY A 545 -13.79 -14.52 -19.74
CA GLY A 545 -13.62 -15.09 -18.40
C GLY A 545 -12.62 -14.33 -17.52
N ILE A 546 -12.25 -13.10 -17.88
CA ILE A 546 -11.46 -12.18 -17.05
C ILE A 546 -12.31 -11.70 -15.86
N ASP A 547 -11.67 -11.58 -14.69
CA ASP A 547 -12.32 -11.26 -13.41
C ASP A 547 -12.08 -9.82 -12.93
N GLY A 548 -11.20 -9.08 -13.60
CA GLY A 548 -10.86 -7.70 -13.26
C GLY A 548 -9.75 -7.11 -14.13
N VAL A 549 -9.29 -5.91 -13.77
CA VAL A 549 -8.26 -5.16 -14.51
C VAL A 549 -7.24 -4.47 -13.59
N LYS A 550 -6.01 -4.28 -14.10
CA LYS A 550 -5.03 -3.31 -13.58
C LYS A 550 -5.10 -2.08 -14.48
N VAL A 551 -5.39 -0.90 -13.92
CA VAL A 551 -5.69 0.31 -14.70
C VAL A 551 -4.66 1.41 -14.43
N ASP A 552 -3.76 1.62 -15.40
CA ASP A 552 -2.58 2.49 -15.29
C ASP A 552 -2.80 3.89 -15.92
N ALA A 553 -1.76 4.73 -15.83
CA ALA A 553 -1.70 6.12 -16.31
C ALA A 553 -2.85 7.05 -15.84
N GLN A 554 -3.57 6.74 -14.76
CA GLN A 554 -4.82 7.41 -14.41
C GLN A 554 -4.67 8.93 -14.18
N SER A 555 -3.58 9.38 -13.57
CA SER A 555 -3.36 10.80 -13.29
C SER A 555 -3.14 11.67 -14.54
N ILE A 556 -3.07 11.11 -15.76
CA ILE A 556 -2.92 11.90 -17.01
C ILE A 556 -4.06 12.90 -17.21
N LEU A 557 -5.27 12.58 -16.74
CA LEU A 557 -6.48 13.39 -16.95
C LEU A 557 -6.39 14.79 -16.33
N GLU A 558 -5.56 14.98 -15.31
CA GLU A 558 -5.40 16.30 -14.71
C GLU A 558 -4.79 17.32 -15.67
N THR A 559 -3.99 16.82 -16.62
CA THR A 559 -3.30 17.62 -17.64
C THR A 559 -4.22 18.01 -18.80
N LEU A 560 -5.46 17.49 -18.80
CA LEU A 560 -6.44 17.58 -19.88
C LEU A 560 -7.73 18.29 -19.42
N GLY A 561 -7.68 19.08 -18.35
CA GLY A 561 -8.86 19.77 -17.80
C GLY A 561 -9.43 20.89 -18.70
N ALA A 562 -8.59 21.47 -19.57
CA ALA A 562 -8.94 22.63 -20.39
C ALA A 562 -10.07 22.34 -21.39
N GLY A 563 -11.18 23.09 -21.29
CA GLY A 563 -12.37 22.91 -22.12
C GLY A 563 -13.36 21.88 -21.60
N PHE A 564 -13.01 21.15 -20.53
CA PHE A 564 -13.87 20.15 -19.87
C PHE A 564 -14.34 20.59 -18.47
N GLY A 565 -14.10 21.86 -18.11
CA GLY A 565 -14.48 22.41 -16.80
C GLY A 565 -13.46 22.12 -15.70
N GLY A 566 -12.20 21.90 -16.07
CA GLY A 566 -11.09 21.68 -15.16
C GLY A 566 -10.77 20.22 -14.83
N ARG A 567 -9.58 20.02 -14.26
CA ARG A 567 -8.96 18.73 -13.91
C ARG A 567 -9.88 17.84 -13.07
N VAL A 568 -10.58 18.41 -12.09
CA VAL A 568 -11.51 17.69 -11.22
C VAL A 568 -12.73 17.18 -12.00
N SER A 569 -13.26 17.98 -12.95
CA SER A 569 -14.44 17.64 -13.75
C SER A 569 -14.19 16.40 -14.62
N ILE A 570 -13.14 16.44 -15.46
CA ILE A 570 -12.80 15.33 -16.35
C ILE A 570 -12.35 14.08 -15.59
N THR A 571 -11.55 14.24 -14.53
CA THR A 571 -11.07 13.10 -13.72
C THR A 571 -12.23 12.38 -13.03
N LYS A 572 -13.20 13.13 -12.49
CA LYS A 572 -14.41 12.55 -11.88
C LYS A 572 -15.29 11.83 -12.90
N GLN A 573 -15.45 12.40 -14.10
CA GLN A 573 -16.25 11.79 -15.18
C GLN A 573 -15.67 10.44 -15.64
N PHE A 574 -14.35 10.36 -15.83
CA PHE A 574 -13.67 9.11 -16.21
C PHE A 574 -13.67 8.09 -15.06
N ASN A 575 -13.41 8.50 -13.81
CA ASN A 575 -13.46 7.60 -12.65
C ASN A 575 -14.86 7.02 -12.45
N GLN A 576 -15.92 7.82 -12.58
CA GLN A 576 -17.29 7.32 -12.51
C GLN A 576 -17.59 6.30 -13.62
N ALA A 577 -17.25 6.62 -14.88
CA ALA A 577 -17.45 5.71 -16.00
C ALA A 577 -16.64 4.40 -15.87
N LEU A 578 -15.44 4.47 -15.30
CA LEU A 578 -14.63 3.31 -14.97
C LEU A 578 -15.34 2.45 -13.90
N GLU A 579 -15.65 3.03 -12.73
CA GLU A 579 -16.24 2.28 -11.61
C GLU A 579 -17.61 1.68 -11.95
N GLU A 580 -18.45 2.38 -12.74
CA GLU A 580 -19.71 1.82 -13.25
C GLU A 580 -19.49 0.60 -14.16
N SER A 581 -18.45 0.62 -14.99
CA SER A 581 -18.08 -0.52 -15.82
C SER A 581 -17.49 -1.68 -15.00
N ILE A 582 -16.64 -1.40 -14.00
CA ILE A 582 -16.11 -2.42 -13.07
C ILE A 582 -17.27 -3.09 -12.34
N ALA A 583 -18.19 -2.32 -11.75
CA ALA A 583 -19.32 -2.86 -10.99
C ALA A 583 -20.23 -3.76 -11.82
N LYS A 584 -20.45 -3.41 -13.08
CA LYS A 584 -21.27 -4.18 -14.03
C LYS A 584 -20.58 -5.46 -14.51
N ASN A 585 -19.28 -5.38 -14.83
CA ASN A 585 -18.57 -6.45 -15.53
C ASN A 585 -17.77 -7.36 -14.58
N PHE A 586 -17.31 -6.89 -13.43
CA PHE A 586 -16.42 -7.60 -12.51
C PHE A 586 -17.01 -7.65 -11.09
N PRO A 587 -17.87 -8.65 -10.78
CA PRO A 587 -18.71 -8.65 -9.58
C PRO A 587 -17.95 -8.78 -8.26
N ASP A 588 -16.66 -9.12 -8.29
CA ASP A 588 -15.78 -9.13 -7.11
C ASP A 588 -15.06 -7.79 -6.88
N ASN A 589 -15.52 -6.70 -7.54
CA ASN A 589 -14.88 -5.38 -7.54
C ASN A 589 -13.45 -5.42 -8.12
N GLY A 590 -13.31 -6.06 -9.29
CA GLY A 590 -12.03 -6.41 -9.89
C GLY A 590 -11.29 -5.24 -10.52
N CYS A 591 -10.67 -4.38 -9.71
CA CYS A 591 -9.85 -3.27 -10.20
C CYS A 591 -8.66 -2.98 -9.26
N ILE A 592 -7.45 -2.91 -9.82
CA ILE A 592 -6.27 -2.29 -9.20
C ILE A 592 -6.06 -0.93 -9.85
N ALA A 593 -6.25 0.15 -9.08
CA ALA A 593 -5.94 1.50 -9.52
C ALA A 593 -4.43 1.76 -9.48
N CYS A 594 -3.87 2.32 -10.54
CA CYS A 594 -2.43 2.44 -10.73
C CYS A 594 -2.09 3.77 -11.41
N MET A 595 -0.91 4.33 -11.10
CA MET A 595 -0.49 5.68 -11.52
C MET A 595 -1.55 6.77 -11.24
N CYS A 596 -2.30 6.61 -10.14
CA CYS A 596 -3.50 7.38 -9.79
C CYS A 596 -3.30 8.26 -8.54
N HIS A 597 -2.06 8.55 -8.15
CA HIS A 597 -1.76 9.19 -6.86
C HIS A 597 -2.22 10.65 -6.75
N ASN A 598 -2.79 11.26 -7.79
CA ASN A 598 -3.38 12.59 -7.68
C ASN A 598 -4.65 12.59 -6.80
N THR A 599 -4.80 13.65 -6.00
CA THR A 599 -5.99 13.88 -5.17
C THR A 599 -7.28 13.91 -5.98
N ASP A 600 -7.21 14.29 -7.25
CA ASP A 600 -8.32 14.31 -8.21
C ASP A 600 -8.98 12.92 -8.38
N SER A 601 -8.17 11.85 -8.47
CA SER A 601 -8.66 10.47 -8.56
C SER A 601 -8.99 9.90 -7.18
N ILE A 602 -8.14 10.13 -6.17
CA ILE A 602 -8.31 9.61 -4.81
C ILE A 602 -9.65 10.07 -4.21
N TYR A 603 -9.97 11.37 -4.30
CA TYR A 603 -11.25 11.92 -3.84
C TYR A 603 -12.42 11.70 -4.83
N SER A 604 -12.23 10.93 -5.91
CA SER A 604 -13.29 10.54 -6.87
C SER A 604 -13.64 9.05 -6.84
N SER A 605 -12.86 8.18 -6.17
CA SER A 605 -13.11 6.73 -6.14
C SER A 605 -14.09 6.32 -5.04
N LYS A 606 -15.28 5.84 -5.44
CA LYS A 606 -16.33 5.33 -4.55
C LYS A 606 -16.30 3.82 -4.38
N GLN A 607 -15.79 3.08 -5.36
CA GLN A 607 -15.90 1.62 -5.38
C GLN A 607 -14.56 0.90 -5.48
N THR A 608 -13.66 1.35 -6.37
CA THR A 608 -12.35 0.71 -6.58
C THR A 608 -11.61 0.59 -5.25
N ALA A 609 -11.21 -0.64 -4.90
CA ALA A 609 -10.79 -0.98 -3.55
C ALA A 609 -9.29 -1.24 -3.40
N VAL A 610 -8.51 -1.29 -4.48
CA VAL A 610 -7.06 -1.57 -4.44
C VAL A 610 -6.29 -0.49 -5.20
N VAL A 611 -5.17 -0.03 -4.65
CA VAL A 611 -4.32 1.03 -5.24
C VAL A 611 -2.83 0.67 -5.18
N ARG A 612 -2.08 0.77 -6.28
CA ARG A 612 -0.61 0.63 -6.25
C ARG A 612 -0.01 1.73 -5.37
N ALA A 613 0.80 1.35 -4.39
CA ALA A 613 1.27 2.24 -3.32
C ALA A 613 2.57 3.01 -3.63
N SER A 614 3.23 2.73 -4.76
CA SER A 614 4.53 3.32 -5.12
C SER A 614 4.76 3.35 -6.63
N ASP A 615 5.87 3.98 -7.00
CA ASP A 615 6.61 3.70 -8.24
C ASP A 615 6.98 2.21 -8.35
N ASP A 616 7.34 1.77 -9.54
CA ASP A 616 7.53 0.35 -9.85
C ASP A 616 8.74 -0.27 -9.11
N PHE A 617 8.68 -1.57 -8.87
CA PHE A 617 9.83 -2.37 -8.45
C PHE A 617 10.85 -2.44 -9.60
N TRP A 618 12.03 -1.84 -9.42
CA TRP A 618 13.10 -1.84 -10.43
C TRP A 618 14.21 -2.86 -10.08
N PRO A 619 14.12 -4.14 -10.53
CA PRO A 619 15.09 -5.21 -10.18
C PRO A 619 16.53 -4.96 -10.65
N LYS A 620 16.79 -3.89 -11.41
CA LYS A 620 18.12 -3.53 -11.95
C LYS A 620 18.63 -2.19 -11.41
N ASP A 621 17.87 -1.49 -10.57
CA ASP A 621 18.33 -0.28 -9.88
C ASP A 621 18.48 -0.56 -8.37
N PRO A 622 19.72 -0.75 -7.86
CA PRO A 622 19.97 -0.96 -6.44
C PRO A 622 19.52 0.21 -5.55
N ALA A 623 19.35 1.43 -6.09
CA ALA A 623 18.80 2.54 -5.35
C ALA A 623 17.30 2.37 -5.04
N SER A 624 16.57 1.58 -5.85
CA SER A 624 15.12 1.44 -5.71
C SER A 624 14.69 0.67 -4.47
N HIS A 625 15.40 -0.39 -4.07
CA HIS A 625 14.88 -1.39 -3.12
C HIS A 625 14.54 -0.83 -1.74
N THR A 626 15.41 -0.02 -1.14
CA THR A 626 15.13 0.59 0.16
C THR A 626 14.11 1.74 0.05
N ILE A 627 14.18 2.53 -1.02
CA ILE A 627 13.23 3.60 -1.33
C ILE A 627 11.81 3.03 -1.53
N HIS A 628 11.68 1.86 -2.15
CA HIS A 628 10.41 1.18 -2.41
C HIS A 628 9.70 0.84 -1.11
N ILE A 629 10.37 0.12 -0.20
CA ILE A 629 9.79 -0.31 1.07
C ILE A 629 9.46 0.89 1.97
N ALA A 630 10.29 1.94 1.96
CA ALA A 630 9.94 3.19 2.64
C ALA A 630 8.73 3.89 2.00
N SER A 631 8.69 4.04 0.68
CA SER A 631 7.61 4.73 -0.02
C SER A 631 6.26 4.03 0.13
N VAL A 632 6.18 2.70 -0.05
CA VAL A 632 4.91 1.97 0.13
C VAL A 632 4.37 2.10 1.55
N ALA A 633 5.24 2.06 2.57
CA ALA A 633 4.84 2.17 3.97
C ALA A 633 4.32 3.58 4.31
N TYR A 634 5.06 4.64 3.94
CA TYR A 634 4.60 6.01 4.21
C TYR A 634 3.40 6.43 3.35
N ASN A 635 3.35 6.08 2.06
CA ASN A 635 2.18 6.34 1.22
C ASN A 635 0.93 5.60 1.75
N THR A 636 1.09 4.43 2.38
CA THR A 636 0.00 3.67 3.01
C THR A 636 -0.69 4.42 4.16
N LEU A 637 -0.03 5.38 4.82
CA LEU A 637 -0.67 6.23 5.84
C LEU A 637 -1.81 7.08 5.26
N PHE A 638 -1.68 7.54 4.01
CA PHE A 638 -2.70 8.32 3.32
C PHE A 638 -3.60 7.44 2.45
N LEU A 639 -3.01 6.65 1.55
CA LEU A 639 -3.76 5.81 0.60
C LEU A 639 -4.62 4.74 1.30
N GLY A 640 -4.15 4.21 2.43
CA GLY A 640 -4.81 3.16 3.21
C GLY A 640 -6.14 3.56 3.85
N GLU A 641 -6.50 4.84 3.84
CA GLU A 641 -7.83 5.33 4.25
C GLU A 641 -8.87 5.24 3.13
N PHE A 642 -8.44 5.23 1.86
CA PHE A 642 -9.31 5.26 0.67
C PHE A 642 -9.41 3.90 -0.03
N MET A 643 -8.31 3.15 -0.07
CA MET A 643 -8.15 1.89 -0.81
C MET A 643 -7.12 0.99 -0.12
N GLN A 644 -7.17 -0.32 -0.34
CA GLN A 644 -6.13 -1.24 0.10
C GLN A 644 -4.85 -1.00 -0.72
N PRO A 645 -3.71 -0.69 -0.10
CA PRO A 645 -2.48 -0.47 -0.83
C PRO A 645 -1.89 -1.81 -1.34
N ASP A 646 -1.60 -1.85 -2.63
CA ASP A 646 -0.83 -2.89 -3.31
C ASP A 646 0.64 -2.47 -3.39
N TRP A 647 1.55 -3.31 -2.91
CA TRP A 647 2.97 -2.95 -2.73
C TRP A 647 3.85 -3.32 -3.93
N ASP A 648 3.21 -3.63 -5.06
CA ASP A 648 3.79 -4.07 -6.33
C ASP A 648 4.41 -5.48 -6.31
N MET A 649 4.59 -6.06 -7.49
CA MET A 649 5.39 -7.27 -7.71
C MET A 649 6.81 -7.14 -7.16
N PHE A 650 7.48 -8.29 -7.07
CA PHE A 650 8.93 -8.38 -6.85
C PHE A 650 9.47 -9.66 -7.52
N HIS A 651 10.79 -9.81 -7.57
CA HIS A 651 11.43 -11.06 -7.98
C HIS A 651 11.71 -11.92 -6.74
N SER A 652 11.25 -13.17 -6.73
CA SER A 652 11.64 -14.14 -5.70
C SER A 652 13.11 -14.52 -5.82
N LEU A 653 13.67 -14.59 -7.04
CA LEU A 653 15.08 -14.93 -7.25
C LEU A 653 15.96 -13.67 -7.40
N HIS A 654 16.13 -12.92 -6.30
CA HIS A 654 16.87 -11.66 -6.30
C HIS A 654 17.64 -11.43 -4.98
N PRO A 655 18.83 -10.77 -4.96
CA PRO A 655 19.59 -10.51 -3.72
C PRO A 655 18.84 -9.72 -2.64
N ALA A 656 17.78 -8.98 -3.00
CA ALA A 656 16.89 -8.29 -2.06
C ALA A 656 15.50 -8.97 -1.90
N ALA A 657 15.32 -10.20 -2.39
CA ALA A 657 14.02 -10.85 -2.45
C ALA A 657 13.43 -11.12 -1.06
N GLU A 658 14.22 -11.65 -0.10
CA GLU A 658 13.73 -11.89 1.26
C GLU A 658 13.23 -10.60 1.93
N TYR A 659 13.95 -9.49 1.73
CA TYR A 659 13.60 -8.16 2.23
C TYR A 659 12.27 -7.65 1.64
N HIS A 660 12.06 -7.83 0.32
CA HIS A 660 10.82 -7.46 -0.35
C HIS A 660 9.63 -8.37 0.01
N ALA A 661 9.86 -9.66 0.23
CA ALA A 661 8.86 -10.64 0.66
C ALA A 661 8.44 -10.44 2.12
N ALA A 662 9.40 -10.20 3.02
CA ALA A 662 9.17 -9.87 4.42
C ALA A 662 8.32 -8.61 4.57
N ALA A 663 8.63 -7.56 3.82
CA ALA A 663 7.83 -6.34 3.79
C ALA A 663 6.39 -6.61 3.34
N ARG A 664 6.17 -7.39 2.27
CA ARG A 664 4.82 -7.74 1.77
C ARG A 664 4.02 -8.61 2.74
N ALA A 665 4.67 -9.53 3.45
CA ALA A 665 4.02 -10.33 4.50
C ALA A 665 3.47 -9.47 5.65
N VAL A 666 4.15 -8.36 5.99
CA VAL A 666 3.72 -7.38 7.00
C VAL A 666 2.78 -6.32 6.41
N GLY A 667 2.89 -6.01 5.12
CA GLY A 667 2.14 -4.93 4.45
C GLY A 667 0.62 -5.12 4.39
N GLY A 668 0.12 -6.35 4.56
CA GLY A 668 -1.31 -6.68 4.43
C GLY A 668 -1.87 -6.47 3.01
N CYS A 669 -0.97 -6.33 2.04
CA CYS A 669 -1.24 -6.09 0.62
C CYS A 669 -1.50 -7.40 -0.14
N SER A 670 -1.81 -7.29 -1.43
CA SER A 670 -1.63 -8.36 -2.41
C SER A 670 -0.17 -8.82 -2.46
N VAL A 671 0.06 -10.12 -2.70
CA VAL A 671 1.41 -10.69 -2.79
C VAL A 671 1.54 -11.46 -4.10
N TYR A 672 2.27 -10.88 -5.06
CA TYR A 672 2.56 -11.48 -6.35
C TYR A 672 4.01 -11.23 -6.77
N VAL A 673 4.53 -12.09 -7.65
CA VAL A 673 5.89 -11.97 -8.21
C VAL A 673 5.86 -11.71 -9.72
N SER A 674 6.98 -11.23 -10.27
CA SER A 674 7.16 -10.99 -11.72
C SER A 674 8.32 -11.78 -12.34
N ASP A 675 8.85 -12.79 -11.63
CA ASP A 675 9.94 -13.65 -12.12
C ASP A 675 9.60 -14.31 -13.48
N LYS A 676 10.65 -14.58 -14.27
CA LYS A 676 10.55 -15.41 -15.49
C LYS A 676 10.26 -16.87 -15.12
N PRO A 677 9.55 -17.64 -15.97
CA PRO A 677 9.38 -19.08 -15.77
C PRO A 677 10.71 -19.78 -15.50
N GLY A 678 10.74 -20.73 -14.56
CA GLY A 678 11.95 -21.44 -14.15
C GLY A 678 12.99 -20.63 -13.36
N ASN A 679 12.73 -19.35 -13.05
CA ASN A 679 13.66 -18.46 -12.35
C ASN A 679 13.07 -18.00 -10.99
N HIS A 680 12.56 -18.95 -10.20
CA HIS A 680 11.89 -18.67 -8.92
C HIS A 680 12.70 -19.19 -7.73
N ASP A 681 12.67 -18.48 -6.61
CA ASP A 681 13.15 -19.00 -5.32
C ASP A 681 11.99 -19.65 -4.55
N PHE A 682 11.89 -20.99 -4.66
CA PHE A 682 10.84 -21.74 -3.98
C PHE A 682 11.06 -21.89 -2.47
N ASP A 683 12.28 -21.73 -1.95
CA ASP A 683 12.53 -21.73 -0.51
C ASP A 683 12.09 -20.42 0.14
N LEU A 684 12.22 -19.29 -0.56
CA LEU A 684 11.60 -18.03 -0.17
C LEU A 684 10.07 -18.07 -0.32
N LEU A 685 9.54 -18.54 -1.46
CA LEU A 685 8.08 -18.59 -1.67
C LEU A 685 7.38 -19.44 -0.60
N ARG A 686 8.00 -20.52 -0.12
CA ARG A 686 7.49 -21.33 1.03
C ARG A 686 7.37 -20.58 2.37
N LYS A 687 7.91 -19.37 2.51
CA LYS A 687 7.77 -18.51 3.70
C LYS A 687 6.56 -17.57 3.64
N ILE A 688 5.91 -17.46 2.47
CA ILE A 688 4.80 -16.51 2.22
C ILE A 688 3.59 -17.13 1.51
N VAL A 689 3.77 -18.22 0.75
CA VAL A 689 2.73 -18.95 0.00
C VAL A 689 2.42 -20.28 0.68
N LEU A 690 1.14 -20.56 0.91
CA LEU A 690 0.65 -21.87 1.36
C LEU A 690 0.49 -22.85 0.18
N PRO A 691 0.49 -24.18 0.40
CA PRO A 691 0.37 -25.17 -0.69
C PRO A 691 -0.93 -25.08 -1.51
N ASP A 692 -2.00 -24.50 -0.97
CA ASP A 692 -3.26 -24.22 -1.69
C ASP A 692 -3.16 -22.97 -2.60
N GLY A 693 -2.06 -22.22 -2.52
CA GLY A 693 -1.81 -20.97 -3.22
C GLY A 693 -2.39 -19.73 -2.52
N ARG A 694 -2.82 -19.84 -1.25
CA ARG A 694 -3.18 -18.67 -0.42
C ARG A 694 -1.96 -18.04 0.25
N VAL A 695 -2.16 -16.84 0.81
CA VAL A 695 -1.16 -16.12 1.59
C VAL A 695 -1.68 -15.80 2.99
N LEU A 696 -0.78 -15.71 3.98
CA LEU A 696 -1.10 -15.31 5.36
C LEU A 696 -1.17 -13.79 5.48
N ARG A 697 -2.15 -13.17 4.83
CA ARG A 697 -2.30 -11.70 4.77
C ARG A 697 -2.77 -11.11 6.11
N ALA A 698 -2.05 -10.10 6.59
CA ALA A 698 -2.46 -9.30 7.75
C ALA A 698 -3.67 -8.39 7.46
N GLN A 699 -4.40 -8.00 8.51
CA GLN A 699 -5.76 -7.45 8.42
C GLN A 699 -5.83 -5.99 7.94
N LEU A 700 -4.83 -5.18 8.26
CA LEU A 700 -4.79 -3.74 7.97
C LEU A 700 -3.83 -3.43 6.81
N PRO A 701 -3.83 -2.19 6.28
CA PRO A 701 -2.69 -1.67 5.52
C PRO A 701 -1.49 -1.50 6.47
N GLY A 702 -0.33 -2.08 6.16
CA GLY A 702 0.85 -2.01 7.01
C GLY A 702 1.43 -0.60 7.08
N ARG A 703 1.60 -0.06 8.29
CA ARG A 703 1.97 1.36 8.53
C ARG A 703 3.32 1.45 9.26
N PRO A 704 4.09 2.54 9.11
CA PRO A 704 5.17 2.87 10.02
C PRO A 704 4.65 2.90 11.48
N THR A 705 5.48 2.45 12.42
CA THR A 705 5.21 2.58 13.86
C THR A 705 5.22 4.04 14.29
N ARG A 706 4.57 4.36 15.43
CA ARG A 706 4.41 5.75 15.92
C ARG A 706 5.75 6.49 16.07
N ASP A 707 6.80 5.80 16.52
CA ASP A 707 8.15 6.37 16.67
C ASP A 707 8.87 6.59 15.34
N CYS A 708 8.60 5.79 14.30
CA CYS A 708 9.14 5.99 12.97
C CYS A 708 8.52 7.20 12.24
N LEU A 709 7.25 7.55 12.50
CA LEU A 709 6.46 8.52 11.69
C LEU A 709 7.18 9.83 11.30
N PHE A 710 8.12 10.32 12.12
CA PHE A 710 8.83 11.59 11.94
C PHE A 710 10.35 11.42 11.78
N THR A 711 10.81 10.24 11.32
CA THR A 711 12.23 9.94 11.00
C THR A 711 12.41 9.66 9.50
N ASP A 712 13.63 9.81 8.96
CA ASP A 712 13.92 9.46 7.56
C ASP A 712 14.81 8.20 7.54
N PRO A 713 14.22 6.99 7.66
CA PRO A 713 14.96 5.73 7.79
C PRO A 713 15.74 5.35 6.52
N ALA A 714 15.67 6.16 5.46
CA ALA A 714 16.44 6.00 4.24
C ALA A 714 17.68 6.91 4.17
N ARG A 715 17.76 7.97 5.01
CA ARG A 715 18.76 9.05 4.88
C ARG A 715 19.39 9.55 6.19
N ASP A 716 18.76 9.35 7.35
CA ASP A 716 19.23 9.96 8.61
C ASP A 716 20.46 9.26 9.23
N GLY A 717 20.82 8.06 8.75
CA GLY A 717 21.95 7.27 9.23
C GLY A 717 21.79 6.73 10.66
N VAL A 718 20.60 6.79 11.26
CA VAL A 718 20.32 6.40 12.66
C VAL A 718 19.03 5.62 12.88
N SER A 719 18.05 5.71 11.98
CA SER A 719 16.74 5.09 12.15
C SER A 719 16.58 3.78 11.36
N LEU A 720 15.85 2.83 11.94
CA LEU A 720 15.22 1.72 11.22
C LEU A 720 13.80 2.13 10.80
N LEU A 721 13.30 1.54 9.72
CA LEU A 721 11.87 1.54 9.42
C LEU A 721 11.25 0.33 10.11
N LYS A 722 10.41 0.55 11.12
CA LYS A 722 9.49 -0.48 11.64
C LYS A 722 8.13 -0.30 10.98
N ILE A 723 7.56 -1.40 10.50
CA ILE A 723 6.24 -1.48 9.89
C ILE A 723 5.41 -2.41 10.76
N TRP A 724 4.21 -2.01 11.17
CA TRP A 724 3.31 -2.84 11.99
C TRP A 724 2.03 -3.21 11.25
N ASN A 725 1.45 -4.35 11.64
CA ASN A 725 0.13 -4.80 11.21
C ASN A 725 -0.50 -5.75 12.25
N LEU A 726 -1.75 -6.14 12.00
CA LEU A 726 -2.62 -6.87 12.92
C LEU A 726 -3.05 -8.22 12.29
N ASN A 727 -3.07 -9.27 13.09
CA ASN A 727 -3.68 -10.57 12.80
C ASN A 727 -4.91 -10.75 13.69
N LEU A 728 -5.73 -11.80 13.48
CA LEU A 728 -6.98 -11.98 14.23
C LEU A 728 -6.79 -12.11 15.76
N PHE A 729 -5.63 -12.62 16.19
CA PHE A 729 -5.33 -12.91 17.61
C PHE A 729 -3.93 -12.42 18.05
N GLY A 730 -3.40 -11.41 17.38
CA GLY A 730 -2.06 -10.86 17.66
C GLY A 730 -1.63 -9.82 16.64
N GLY A 731 -0.35 -9.44 16.67
CA GLY A 731 0.25 -8.47 15.75
C GLY A 731 1.52 -8.99 15.08
N VAL A 732 2.01 -8.21 14.12
CA VAL A 732 3.29 -8.46 13.46
C VAL A 732 4.00 -7.13 13.21
N VAL A 733 5.31 -7.09 13.49
CA VAL A 733 6.20 -5.96 13.17
C VAL A 733 7.35 -6.46 12.30
N GLY A 734 7.57 -5.82 11.16
CA GLY A 734 8.80 -5.97 10.39
C GLY A 734 9.71 -4.77 10.61
N ALA A 735 10.96 -5.01 11.00
CA ALA A 735 11.98 -3.96 11.14
C ALA A 735 12.99 -4.07 9.98
N PHE A 736 13.29 -2.94 9.32
CA PHE A 736 14.05 -2.88 8.08
C PHE A 736 15.09 -1.75 8.13
N ASN A 737 16.30 -2.00 7.60
CA ASN A 737 17.29 -0.94 7.39
C ASN A 737 17.23 -0.44 5.94
N CYS A 738 16.59 0.72 5.75
CA CYS A 738 16.40 1.37 4.44
C CYS A 738 17.55 2.34 4.05
N GLN A 739 18.60 2.48 4.84
CA GLN A 739 19.57 3.57 4.70
C GLN A 739 20.38 3.52 3.38
N GLY A 740 20.78 4.70 2.87
CA GLY A 740 21.78 4.86 1.81
C GLY A 740 21.28 5.25 0.43
N ALA A 741 19.98 5.12 0.17
CA ALA A 741 19.35 5.58 -1.08
C ALA A 741 18.11 6.46 -0.81
N GLY A 742 17.87 7.46 -1.66
CA GLY A 742 16.70 8.34 -1.53
C GLY A 742 16.42 9.15 -2.80
N TRP A 743 15.20 9.67 -2.93
CA TRP A 743 14.86 10.61 -4.01
C TRP A 743 15.59 11.95 -3.81
N CYS A 744 16.30 12.42 -4.83
CA CYS A 744 17.13 13.61 -4.78
C CYS A 744 16.39 14.86 -5.33
N LYS A 745 16.04 15.81 -4.44
CA LYS A 745 15.34 17.08 -4.80
C LYS A 745 16.06 17.91 -5.89
N VAL A 746 17.38 17.74 -6.03
CA VAL A 746 18.22 18.42 -7.04
C VAL A 746 18.25 17.65 -8.36
N ASN A 747 18.57 16.35 -8.32
CA ASN A 747 18.77 15.53 -9.52
C ASN A 747 17.47 14.91 -10.07
N LYS A 748 16.33 15.13 -9.39
CA LYS A 748 14.98 14.64 -9.72
C LYS A 748 14.82 13.12 -9.89
N LYS A 749 15.76 12.35 -9.33
CA LYS A 749 15.78 10.89 -9.43
C LYS A 749 16.16 10.23 -8.10
N ASN A 750 15.86 8.94 -8.01
CA ASN A 750 16.41 8.07 -6.98
C ASN A 750 17.94 8.02 -7.10
N ALA A 751 18.64 8.08 -5.98
CA ALA A 751 20.09 8.05 -5.93
C ALA A 751 20.60 7.40 -4.64
N ILE A 752 21.61 6.55 -4.80
CA ILE A 752 22.49 6.15 -3.69
C ILE A 752 23.30 7.39 -3.29
N HIS A 753 23.21 7.77 -2.02
CA HIS A 753 23.92 8.92 -1.43
C HIS A 753 24.97 8.48 -0.39
N ASP A 754 24.83 7.28 0.17
CA ASP A 754 25.89 6.57 0.89
C ASP A 754 25.99 5.15 0.31
N THR A 755 27.17 4.77 -0.17
CA THR A 755 27.45 3.47 -0.80
C THR A 755 27.91 2.40 0.20
N ALA A 756 28.15 2.76 1.45
CA ALA A 756 28.45 1.81 2.52
C ALA A 756 27.82 2.25 3.87
N PRO A 757 26.49 2.40 3.96
CA PRO A 757 25.84 2.83 5.19
C PRO A 757 26.01 1.83 6.32
N LYS A 758 26.04 2.34 7.54
CA LYS A 758 26.34 1.56 8.74
C LYS A 758 25.19 0.61 9.10
N ALA A 759 25.53 -0.41 9.88
CA ALA A 759 24.52 -1.14 10.62
C ALA A 759 23.85 -0.21 11.63
N ILE A 760 22.53 -0.22 11.67
CA ILE A 760 21.71 0.58 12.57
C ILE A 760 21.21 -0.30 13.71
N THR A 761 21.22 0.25 14.92
CA THR A 761 20.70 -0.42 16.13
C THR A 761 19.45 0.32 16.61
N GLY A 762 18.42 -0.44 16.96
CA GLY A 762 17.16 0.08 17.50
C GLY A 762 16.47 -0.96 18.40
N SER A 763 15.17 -0.79 18.62
CA SER A 763 14.37 -1.72 19.43
C SER A 763 12.93 -1.87 18.93
N VAL A 764 12.35 -3.04 19.20
CA VAL A 764 10.93 -3.35 19.01
C VAL A 764 10.23 -3.55 20.36
N HIS A 765 9.04 -2.99 20.51
CA HIS A 765 8.18 -3.12 21.69
C HIS A 765 6.85 -3.79 21.30
N ALA A 766 6.14 -4.39 22.26
CA ALA A 766 4.77 -4.90 22.01
C ALA A 766 3.82 -3.78 21.54
N SER A 767 4.03 -2.55 22.02
CA SER A 767 3.28 -1.33 21.66
C SER A 767 3.62 -0.74 20.28
N ASP A 768 4.59 -1.32 19.54
CA ASP A 768 4.79 -0.97 18.13
C ASP A 768 3.61 -1.44 17.27
N VAL A 769 2.94 -2.53 17.66
CA VAL A 769 1.62 -2.90 17.11
C VAL A 769 0.58 -2.05 17.82
N ASP A 770 0.36 -0.86 17.27
CA ASP A 770 -0.48 0.17 17.88
C ASP A 770 -1.86 -0.34 18.33
N SER A 771 -2.56 -1.03 17.43
CA SER A 771 -3.90 -1.56 17.69
C SER A 771 -3.92 -2.96 18.33
N LEU A 772 -2.82 -3.43 18.95
CA LEU A 772 -2.73 -4.78 19.55
C LEU A 772 -3.80 -5.02 20.64
N ALA A 773 -4.17 -3.99 21.40
CA ALA A 773 -5.25 -4.07 22.38
C ALA A 773 -6.61 -4.44 21.77
N LYS A 774 -6.85 -4.12 20.49
CA LYS A 774 -8.10 -4.42 19.77
C LYS A 774 -8.26 -5.92 19.42
N VAL A 775 -7.21 -6.73 19.59
CA VAL A 775 -7.22 -8.21 19.43
C VAL A 775 -6.70 -8.94 20.67
N ALA A 776 -6.51 -8.23 21.78
CA ALA A 776 -6.15 -8.81 23.05
C ALA A 776 -7.38 -9.40 23.76
N VAL A 777 -7.14 -10.43 24.56
CA VAL A 777 -8.14 -11.12 25.37
C VAL A 777 -8.57 -10.30 26.57
N ASP A 778 -9.82 -10.49 27.02
CA ASP A 778 -10.34 -9.84 28.24
C ASP A 778 -9.41 -10.04 29.45
N GLY A 779 -9.13 -8.92 30.13
CA GLY A 779 -8.23 -8.85 31.28
C GLY A 779 -6.72 -8.78 30.94
N TRP A 780 -6.34 -8.61 29.67
CA TRP A 780 -4.94 -8.47 29.27
C TRP A 780 -4.26 -7.25 29.92
N LYS A 781 -3.03 -7.44 30.41
CA LYS A 781 -2.28 -6.43 31.20
C LYS A 781 -1.13 -5.75 30.45
N GLY A 782 -0.96 -6.03 29.16
CA GLY A 782 0.17 -5.54 28.34
C GLY A 782 1.33 -6.53 28.18
N ASP A 783 1.29 -7.68 28.86
CA ASP A 783 2.29 -8.75 28.77
C ASP A 783 2.14 -9.56 27.47
N CYS A 784 3.21 -9.70 26.71
CA CYS A 784 3.24 -10.39 25.42
C CYS A 784 4.26 -11.54 25.39
N VAL A 785 4.13 -12.35 24.35
CA VAL A 785 5.24 -13.15 23.83
C VAL A 785 5.54 -12.67 22.42
N VAL A 786 6.82 -12.61 22.08
CA VAL A 786 7.32 -12.26 20.76
C VAL A 786 8.16 -13.41 20.22
N TYR A 787 7.95 -13.78 18.96
CA TYR A 787 8.80 -14.70 18.23
C TYR A 787 9.61 -13.94 17.16
N THR A 788 10.93 -14.11 17.14
CA THR A 788 11.84 -13.55 16.13
C THR A 788 11.98 -14.53 14.97
N HIS A 789 11.67 -14.12 13.74
CA HIS A 789 11.64 -15.05 12.60
C HIS A 789 13.05 -15.52 12.19
N ARG A 790 14.04 -14.62 12.10
CA ARG A 790 15.43 -14.96 11.73
C ARG A 790 16.25 -15.43 12.92
N GLY A 791 15.96 -14.92 14.13
CA GLY A 791 16.54 -15.43 15.37
C GLY A 791 16.05 -16.83 15.76
N GLY A 792 14.76 -17.13 15.50
CA GLY A 792 14.12 -18.38 15.92
C GLY A 792 13.79 -18.44 17.42
N GLU A 793 13.84 -17.31 18.12
CA GLU A 793 13.73 -17.21 19.57
C GLU A 793 12.32 -16.85 20.02
N LEU A 794 11.88 -17.44 21.14
CA LEU A 794 10.61 -17.10 21.80
C LEU A 794 10.89 -16.31 23.08
N ILE A 795 10.46 -15.05 23.10
CA ILE A 795 10.78 -14.07 24.15
C ILE A 795 9.48 -13.63 24.82
N ARG A 796 9.31 -13.96 26.12
CA ARG A 796 8.26 -13.32 26.92
C ARG A 796 8.67 -11.87 27.19
N LEU A 797 7.83 -10.93 26.75
CA LEU A 797 8.06 -9.49 26.80
C LEU A 797 7.04 -8.84 27.74
N PRO A 798 7.44 -8.41 28.97
CA PRO A 798 6.57 -7.67 29.86
C PRO A 798 6.10 -6.34 29.26
N ARG A 799 4.98 -5.79 29.76
CA ARG A 799 4.49 -4.46 29.33
C ARG A 799 5.62 -3.41 29.37
N GLY A 800 5.79 -2.69 28.25
CA GLY A 800 6.79 -1.61 28.10
C GLY A 800 8.22 -2.08 27.79
N ALA A 801 8.54 -3.35 27.98
CA ALA A 801 9.88 -3.88 27.67
C ALA A 801 10.19 -3.85 26.16
N ALA A 802 11.48 -3.89 25.84
CA ALA A 802 12.02 -3.71 24.48
C ALA A 802 12.92 -4.88 24.08
N ILE A 803 12.88 -5.28 22.82
CA ILE A 803 13.81 -6.24 22.20
C ILE A 803 14.79 -5.43 21.34
N PRO A 804 16.09 -5.39 21.68
CA PRO A 804 17.09 -4.69 20.87
C PRO A 804 17.42 -5.48 19.60
N LEU A 805 17.69 -4.78 18.49
CA LEU A 805 18.18 -5.39 17.25
C LEU A 805 19.21 -4.49 16.55
N THR A 806 20.12 -5.11 15.79
CA THR A 806 21.06 -4.42 14.90
C THR A 806 20.97 -5.01 13.50
N LEU A 807 20.75 -4.17 12.48
CA LEU A 807 20.57 -4.57 11.08
C LEU A 807 21.53 -3.81 10.16
N LYS A 808 22.22 -4.50 9.25
CA LYS A 808 22.91 -3.87 8.10
C LYS A 808 21.88 -3.46 7.04
N VAL A 809 22.30 -2.64 6.08
CA VAL A 809 21.46 -2.22 4.94
C VAL A 809 20.92 -3.45 4.20
N LEU A 810 19.62 -3.42 3.82
CA LEU A 810 18.86 -4.55 3.26
C LEU A 810 18.72 -5.79 4.18
N GLU A 811 19.17 -5.74 5.44
CA GLU A 811 18.75 -6.70 6.45
C GLU A 811 17.43 -6.26 7.10
N PHE A 812 16.67 -7.25 7.54
CA PHE A 812 15.38 -7.10 8.23
C PHE A 812 15.28 -8.09 9.40
N GLU A 813 14.26 -7.94 10.26
CA GLU A 813 13.76 -9.00 11.15
C GLU A 813 12.23 -8.86 11.26
N ILE A 814 11.52 -9.97 11.47
CA ILE A 814 10.07 -9.99 11.72
C ILE A 814 9.79 -10.52 13.12
N PHE A 815 8.91 -9.80 13.81
CA PHE A 815 8.48 -10.05 15.18
C PHE A 815 6.99 -10.41 15.14
N SER A 816 6.65 -11.67 15.40
CA SER A 816 5.25 -12.09 15.61
C SER A 816 4.91 -11.90 17.09
N ILE A 817 3.94 -11.05 17.40
CA ILE A 817 3.66 -10.54 18.75
C ILE A 817 2.27 -11.03 19.20
N SER A 818 2.20 -11.73 20.32
CA SER A 818 0.98 -12.40 20.81
C SER A 818 0.65 -11.99 22.25
N PRO A 819 -0.57 -11.48 22.54
CA PRO A 819 -1.02 -11.16 23.90
C PRO A 819 -1.10 -12.41 24.79
N ILE A 820 -0.57 -12.35 26.01
CA ILE A 820 -0.67 -13.47 26.96
C ILE A 820 -2.07 -13.55 27.57
N LYS A 821 -2.75 -14.70 27.39
CA LYS A 821 -3.90 -15.07 28.22
C LYS A 821 -3.42 -15.71 29.52
N THR A 822 -4.02 -15.30 30.63
CA THR A 822 -3.97 -16.07 31.89
C THR A 822 -5.09 -17.10 31.87
N LEU A 823 -4.74 -18.38 32.04
CA LEU A 823 -5.69 -19.50 32.09
C LEU A 823 -6.13 -19.78 33.53
N ALA A 824 -5.16 -19.80 34.44
CA ALA A 824 -5.32 -19.97 35.88
C ALA A 824 -4.13 -19.29 36.60
N PRO A 825 -4.11 -19.16 37.94
CA PRO A 825 -2.99 -18.54 38.66
C PRO A 825 -1.63 -19.20 38.34
N GLY A 826 -0.74 -18.46 37.66
CA GLY A 826 0.57 -18.97 37.22
C GLY A 826 0.57 -19.79 35.92
N MET A 827 -0.59 -19.94 35.27
CA MET A 827 -0.77 -20.63 33.99
C MET A 827 -1.10 -19.63 32.90
N PHE A 828 -0.22 -19.56 31.89
CA PHE A 828 -0.22 -18.53 30.86
C PHE A 828 -0.03 -19.18 29.49
N PHE A 829 -0.72 -18.66 28.47
CA PHE A 829 -0.60 -19.14 27.09
C PHE A 829 -0.63 -17.98 26.08
N ALA A 830 0.08 -18.13 24.96
CA ALA A 830 0.01 -17.21 23.82
C ALA A 830 0.36 -17.95 22.51
N PRO A 831 -0.54 -18.03 21.51
CA PRO A 831 -0.24 -18.70 20.24
C PRO A 831 0.61 -17.82 19.32
N ILE A 832 1.56 -18.40 18.58
CA ILE A 832 2.38 -17.66 17.61
C ILE A 832 1.96 -17.97 16.16
N GLY A 833 1.56 -19.22 15.86
CA GLY A 833 1.14 -19.65 14.52
C GLY A 833 2.20 -20.47 13.79
N LEU A 834 2.22 -20.43 12.45
CA LEU A 834 3.19 -21.16 11.63
C LEU A 834 4.55 -20.43 11.59
N ILE A 835 5.48 -20.81 12.46
CA ILE A 835 6.73 -20.08 12.68
C ILE A 835 7.75 -20.19 11.53
N ASN A 836 7.52 -21.08 10.55
CA ASN A 836 8.23 -21.09 9.27
C ASN A 836 7.74 -20.02 8.27
N MET A 837 6.63 -19.33 8.55
CA MET A 837 6.08 -18.27 7.71
C MET A 837 6.52 -16.89 8.22
N PHE A 838 6.65 -15.91 7.32
CA PHE A 838 6.97 -14.54 7.69
C PHE A 838 5.87 -13.88 8.54
N ASN A 839 4.59 -14.04 8.17
CA ASN A 839 3.45 -13.65 9.02
C ASN A 839 2.85 -14.86 9.75
N SER A 840 3.58 -15.41 10.72
CA SER A 840 3.22 -16.63 11.48
C SER A 840 1.79 -16.57 12.05
N GLY A 841 1.43 -15.46 12.71
CA GLY A 841 0.14 -15.29 13.37
C GLY A 841 -1.07 -15.19 12.41
N GLY A 842 -0.83 -14.96 11.11
CA GLY A 842 -1.87 -14.97 10.08
C GLY A 842 -2.46 -16.35 9.80
N ALA A 843 -1.85 -17.43 10.32
CA ALA A 843 -2.34 -18.80 10.18
C ALA A 843 -3.52 -19.14 11.11
N ILE A 844 -3.77 -18.34 12.16
CA ILE A 844 -4.76 -18.66 13.21
C ILE A 844 -6.14 -18.14 12.78
N GLU A 845 -7.05 -19.04 12.38
CA GLU A 845 -8.42 -18.72 11.97
C GLU A 845 -9.36 -18.55 13.17
N THR A 846 -9.18 -19.36 14.22
CA THR A 846 -9.95 -19.29 15.47
C THR A 846 -9.06 -19.55 16.67
N LEU A 847 -9.46 -19.02 17.83
CA LEU A 847 -8.82 -19.20 19.12
C LEU A 847 -9.89 -19.18 20.22
N GLY A 848 -9.89 -20.17 21.10
CA GLY A 848 -10.80 -20.31 22.22
C GLY A 848 -10.09 -20.90 23.45
N TYR A 849 -10.57 -20.50 24.63
CA TYR A 849 -10.02 -20.89 25.93
C TYR A 849 -11.16 -21.44 26.79
N GLU A 850 -10.98 -22.64 27.34
CA GLU A 850 -11.95 -23.34 28.16
C GLU A 850 -11.27 -23.73 29.48
N ILE A 851 -11.74 -23.18 30.60
CA ILE A 851 -11.22 -23.47 31.94
C ILE A 851 -12.08 -24.60 32.51
N LEU A 852 -11.44 -25.67 32.99
CA LEU A 852 -12.17 -26.84 33.49
C LEU A 852 -12.47 -26.65 34.98
N GLU A 853 -13.69 -26.19 35.27
CA GLU A 853 -14.11 -25.65 36.58
C GLU A 853 -13.93 -26.61 37.78
N HIS A 854 -13.79 -27.90 37.51
CA HIS A 854 -13.81 -28.97 38.52
C HIS A 854 -12.68 -28.89 39.58
N ASP A 855 -11.62 -28.11 39.32
CA ASP A 855 -10.49 -27.88 40.23
C ASP A 855 -10.38 -26.43 40.76
N LEU A 856 -11.19 -25.47 40.29
CA LEU A 856 -11.20 -24.11 40.86
C LEU A 856 -11.61 -24.11 42.33
N LEU A 857 -12.57 -24.97 42.69
CA LEU A 857 -12.96 -25.25 44.08
C LEU A 857 -11.81 -25.85 44.91
N ASN A 858 -10.97 -26.70 44.32
CA ASN A 858 -9.81 -27.28 45.01
C ASN A 858 -8.71 -26.25 45.24
N MET A 859 -8.50 -25.31 44.31
CA MET A 859 -7.58 -24.18 44.53
C MET A 859 -8.09 -23.21 45.60
N TYR A 860 -9.37 -22.83 45.59
CA TYR A 860 -9.96 -21.98 46.62
C TYR A 860 -9.88 -22.61 48.02
N ASN A 861 -10.11 -23.92 48.13
CA ASN A 861 -9.99 -24.65 49.40
C ASN A 861 -8.56 -24.74 49.96
N MET A 862 -7.53 -24.33 49.19
CA MET A 862 -6.16 -24.16 49.70
C MET A 862 -5.84 -22.71 50.15
N SER A 863 -6.63 -21.72 49.71
CA SER A 863 -6.57 -20.33 50.16
C SER A 863 -7.75 -20.05 51.10
N GLY A 864 -7.69 -20.62 52.31
CA GLY A 864 -8.79 -20.52 53.27
C GLY A 864 -9.01 -19.10 53.79
N ASP A 865 -10.08 -18.45 53.33
CA ASP A 865 -10.97 -17.60 54.12
C ASP A 865 -12.26 -17.25 53.36
N SER A 866 -13.35 -17.00 54.09
CA SER A 866 -14.70 -16.55 53.65
C SER A 866 -15.69 -17.59 53.07
N GLU A 867 -16.98 -17.20 53.06
CA GLU A 867 -18.17 -18.09 53.10
C GLU A 867 -18.83 -18.38 51.73
N PRO A 868 -19.59 -19.48 51.58
CA PRO A 868 -20.25 -19.84 50.33
C PRO A 868 -21.47 -18.95 49.99
N ILE A 869 -21.62 -18.64 48.70
CA ILE A 869 -22.82 -18.01 48.13
C ILE A 869 -23.61 -19.08 47.37
N GLU A 870 -24.88 -19.28 47.75
CA GLU A 870 -25.80 -20.17 47.02
C GLU A 870 -26.35 -19.50 45.74
N GLY A 871 -26.60 -20.31 44.70
CA GLY A 871 -27.56 -19.97 43.65
C GLY A 871 -27.02 -19.83 42.22
N LEU A 872 -26.67 -20.95 41.58
CA LEU A 872 -26.69 -21.08 40.12
C LEU A 872 -27.54 -22.29 39.73
N ASN A 873 -28.47 -22.09 38.79
CA ASN A 873 -29.40 -23.13 38.34
C ASN A 873 -28.76 -24.01 37.26
N GLU A 874 -28.97 -25.32 37.39
CA GLU A 874 -28.72 -26.29 36.31
C GLU A 874 -29.66 -25.99 35.12
N ASN A 875 -29.15 -26.11 33.88
CA ASN A 875 -29.79 -26.79 32.73
C ASN A 875 -29.06 -26.50 31.40
N MET A 876 -28.01 -27.27 31.08
CA MET A 876 -27.67 -27.56 29.67
C MET A 876 -26.86 -28.84 29.53
N THR A 877 -27.53 -29.96 29.27
CA THR A 877 -26.88 -31.25 29.01
C THR A 877 -26.46 -31.37 27.54
N TRP A 878 -25.16 -31.55 27.29
CA TRP A 878 -24.64 -32.08 26.03
C TRP A 878 -24.00 -33.44 26.26
N SER A 879 -24.01 -34.29 25.24
CA SER A 879 -23.69 -35.72 25.36
C SER A 879 -22.18 -35.99 25.44
N ASN A 880 -21.73 -36.49 26.58
CA ASN A 880 -20.40 -37.09 26.73
C ASN A 880 -20.35 -38.46 26.04
N ASP A 881 -19.51 -38.61 25.01
CA ASP A 881 -19.24 -39.91 24.37
C ASP A 881 -17.75 -40.11 24.02
N PHE A 882 -16.88 -39.74 24.97
CA PHE A 882 -15.42 -39.96 24.91
C PHE A 882 -14.87 -40.40 26.28
N SER A 883 -15.17 -41.64 26.70
CA SER A 883 -14.60 -42.20 27.95
C SER A 883 -14.45 -43.72 27.96
N GLN A 884 -13.50 -44.27 27.17
CA GLN A 884 -12.97 -45.62 27.43
C GLN A 884 -11.63 -45.93 26.72
N GLN A 885 -10.51 -45.53 27.34
CA GLN A 885 -9.33 -46.38 27.63
C GLN A 885 -8.15 -45.54 28.16
N ALA A 886 -7.93 -45.57 29.48
CA ALA A 886 -6.71 -45.06 30.10
C ALA A 886 -6.41 -45.85 31.39
N THR A 887 -5.52 -46.85 31.31
CA THR A 887 -5.12 -47.64 32.47
C THR A 887 -4.02 -46.94 33.27
N SER A 888 -4.42 -46.31 34.38
CA SER A 888 -3.63 -46.11 35.60
C SER A 888 -2.15 -45.74 35.44
N ASN A 889 -1.86 -44.44 35.37
CA ASN A 889 -0.68 -43.86 36.04
C ASN A 889 -0.84 -42.33 36.23
N ASN A 890 -0.96 -41.91 37.49
CA ASN A 890 -0.80 -40.54 38.00
C ASN A 890 -1.40 -39.39 37.13
N THR A 891 -2.68 -39.50 36.78
CA THR A 891 -3.40 -38.51 35.97
C THR A 891 -3.88 -37.31 36.81
N GLN A 892 -3.16 -36.19 36.76
CA GLN A 892 -3.81 -34.89 37.02
C GLN A 892 -4.78 -34.57 35.86
N VAL A 893 -5.92 -33.98 36.23
CA VAL A 893 -6.92 -33.43 35.29
C VAL A 893 -6.30 -32.18 34.63
N PRO A 894 -6.51 -31.93 33.32
CA PRO A 894 -6.04 -30.70 32.71
C PRO A 894 -6.83 -29.51 33.27
N LEU A 895 -6.18 -28.37 33.51
CA LEU A 895 -6.82 -27.22 34.14
C LEU A 895 -7.42 -26.27 33.11
N ALA A 896 -6.89 -26.29 31.88
CA ALA A 896 -7.48 -25.60 30.75
C ALA A 896 -7.28 -26.35 29.42
N LEU A 897 -8.20 -26.12 28.48
CA LEU A 897 -8.08 -26.48 27.08
C LEU A 897 -7.93 -25.21 26.25
N VAL A 898 -6.93 -25.19 25.37
CA VAL A 898 -6.82 -24.18 24.31
C VAL A 898 -7.23 -24.82 22.99
N ARG A 899 -8.24 -24.25 22.32
CA ARG A 899 -8.76 -24.72 21.04
C ARG A 899 -8.43 -23.70 19.96
N MET A 900 -7.88 -24.13 18.84
CA MET A 900 -7.50 -23.28 17.71
C MET A 900 -7.82 -23.95 16.39
N LYS A 901 -8.00 -23.13 15.35
CA LYS A 901 -8.02 -23.61 13.96
C LYS A 901 -6.90 -22.96 13.17
N ILE A 902 -6.00 -23.77 12.61
CA ILE A 902 -4.75 -23.31 11.98
C ILE A 902 -4.73 -23.64 10.49
N ARG A 903 -4.74 -22.63 9.62
CA ARG A 903 -4.64 -22.79 8.17
C ARG A 903 -3.18 -23.02 7.74
N GLY A 904 -2.96 -24.02 6.88
CA GLY A 904 -1.66 -24.28 6.26
C GLY A 904 -0.95 -25.51 6.82
N CYS A 905 0.38 -25.52 6.80
CA CYS A 905 1.21 -26.62 7.27
C CYS A 905 2.64 -26.15 7.59
N GLY A 906 3.42 -27.01 8.24
CA GLY A 906 4.76 -26.72 8.72
C GLY A 906 4.80 -26.61 10.24
N LEU A 907 5.85 -25.96 10.76
CA LEU A 907 6.13 -25.91 12.18
C LEU A 907 5.22 -24.88 12.86
N PHE A 908 4.30 -25.34 13.70
CA PHE A 908 3.49 -24.48 14.56
C PHE A 908 4.24 -24.17 15.86
N GLY A 909 4.11 -22.93 16.35
CA GLY A 909 4.68 -22.46 17.61
C GLY A 909 3.66 -21.78 18.54
N ALA A 910 3.83 -21.99 19.84
CA ALA A 910 3.11 -21.27 20.89
C ALA A 910 3.96 -21.16 22.18
N TYR A 911 3.56 -20.24 23.06
CA TYR A 911 4.01 -20.17 24.43
C TYR A 911 3.02 -20.87 25.37
N SER A 912 3.55 -21.64 26.32
CA SER A 912 2.82 -22.06 27.51
C SER A 912 3.75 -21.98 28.73
N SER A 913 3.27 -21.47 29.88
CA SER A 913 4.06 -21.46 31.12
C SER A 913 4.12 -22.81 31.85
N LYS A 914 3.36 -23.79 31.34
CA LYS A 914 3.38 -25.20 31.77
C LYS A 914 3.59 -26.08 30.54
N ARG A 915 4.30 -27.19 30.69
CA ARG A 915 4.38 -28.21 29.64
C ARG A 915 2.96 -28.77 29.41
N PRO A 916 2.42 -28.73 28.18
CA PRO A 916 1.14 -29.34 27.88
C PRO A 916 1.11 -30.83 28.25
N ARG A 917 -0.08 -31.33 28.62
CA ARG A 917 -0.28 -32.75 28.94
C ARG A 917 -0.41 -33.57 27.67
N LEU A 918 -1.29 -33.14 26.76
CA LEU A 918 -1.50 -33.69 25.42
C LEU A 918 -1.71 -32.55 24.42
N VAL A 919 -1.43 -32.84 23.16
CA VAL A 919 -1.80 -32.00 22.01
C VAL A 919 -2.53 -32.91 21.02
N PHE A 920 -3.65 -32.42 20.46
CA PHE A 920 -4.42 -33.12 19.45
C PHE A 920 -4.47 -32.29 18.17
N VAL A 921 -4.34 -32.95 17.02
CA VAL A 921 -4.52 -32.39 15.68
C VAL A 921 -5.62 -33.21 15.00
N ASN A 922 -6.74 -32.57 14.65
CA ASN A 922 -7.94 -33.22 14.11
C ASN A 922 -8.43 -34.42 14.97
N SER A 923 -8.30 -34.32 16.30
CA SER A 923 -8.59 -35.35 17.31
C SER A 923 -7.59 -36.52 17.41
N GLU A 924 -6.54 -36.58 16.58
CA GLU A 924 -5.43 -37.52 16.75
C GLU A 924 -4.36 -36.93 17.69
N ILE A 925 -3.74 -37.74 18.55
CA ILE A 925 -2.68 -37.28 19.46
C ILE A 925 -1.41 -36.95 18.64
N ALA A 926 -0.93 -35.73 18.75
CA ALA A 926 0.26 -35.23 18.05
C ALA A 926 1.49 -35.22 18.96
N GLU A 927 2.65 -35.57 18.41
CA GLU A 927 3.93 -35.35 19.09
C GLU A 927 4.27 -33.85 19.13
N PHE A 928 4.89 -33.41 20.22
CA PHE A 928 5.32 -32.02 20.39
C PHE A 928 6.65 -31.92 21.15
N THR A 929 7.40 -30.87 20.85
CA THR A 929 8.56 -30.44 21.64
C THR A 929 8.17 -29.30 22.57
N TYR A 930 8.75 -29.27 23.77
CA TYR A 930 8.52 -28.21 24.75
C TYR A 930 9.83 -27.87 25.46
N ASP A 931 10.25 -26.61 25.38
CA ASP A 931 11.37 -26.09 26.15
C ASP A 931 10.90 -25.56 27.52
N PHE A 932 11.47 -26.12 28.59
CA PHE A 932 11.18 -25.75 29.97
C PHE A 932 11.76 -24.38 30.39
N GLN A 933 12.72 -23.83 29.64
CA GLN A 933 13.31 -22.51 29.96
C GLN A 933 12.49 -21.36 29.35
N THR A 934 12.14 -21.45 28.06
CA THR A 934 11.37 -20.41 27.35
C THR A 934 9.86 -20.61 27.39
N GLY A 935 9.37 -21.81 27.70
CA GLY A 935 7.95 -22.18 27.55
C GLY A 935 7.53 -22.44 26.10
N PHE A 936 8.50 -22.62 25.19
CA PHE A 936 8.24 -22.76 23.76
C PHE A 936 7.72 -24.16 23.42
N LEU A 937 6.42 -24.23 23.13
CA LEU A 937 5.74 -25.37 22.51
C LEU A 937 5.91 -25.32 20.98
N LYS A 938 6.33 -26.42 20.37
CA LYS A 938 6.35 -26.58 18.91
C LYS A 938 5.89 -27.97 18.48
N LEU A 939 5.10 -28.04 17.41
CA LEU A 939 4.69 -29.28 16.74
C LEU A 939 4.61 -29.06 15.22
N ASP A 940 4.81 -30.11 14.44
CA ASP A 940 4.68 -30.06 12.98
C ASP A 940 3.23 -30.36 12.56
N LEU A 941 2.61 -29.41 11.84
CA LEU A 941 1.32 -29.61 11.18
C LEU A 941 1.55 -30.19 9.78
N PRO A 942 1.01 -31.37 9.45
CA PRO A 942 1.30 -32.06 8.20
C PRO A 942 0.76 -31.31 6.97
N ILE A 943 1.25 -31.67 5.78
CA ILE A 943 0.80 -31.06 4.53
C ILE A 943 -0.63 -31.53 4.22
N SER A 944 -1.59 -30.62 4.29
CA SER A 944 -2.96 -30.89 3.84
C SER A 944 -2.99 -31.12 2.33
N LYS A 945 -3.68 -32.17 1.88
CA LYS A 945 -3.87 -32.50 0.45
C LYS A 945 -4.92 -31.63 -0.24
N THR A 946 -5.64 -30.83 0.53
CA THR A 946 -6.88 -30.12 0.13
C THR A 946 -6.87 -28.64 0.52
N GLY A 947 -5.84 -28.16 1.23
CA GLY A 947 -5.80 -26.80 1.77
C GLY A 947 -6.68 -26.61 3.02
N GLU A 948 -7.07 -27.70 3.68
CA GLU A 948 -7.79 -27.70 4.94
C GLU A 948 -6.95 -27.10 6.09
N SER A 949 -7.65 -26.48 7.04
CA SER A 949 -7.09 -26.02 8.31
C SER A 949 -7.19 -27.12 9.36
N TRP A 950 -6.23 -27.16 10.28
CA TRP A 950 -6.14 -28.12 11.38
C TRP A 950 -6.89 -27.63 12.61
N ASP A 951 -7.77 -28.47 13.15
CA ASP A 951 -8.40 -28.24 14.46
C ASP A 951 -7.42 -28.75 15.55
N LEU A 952 -6.79 -27.80 16.25
CA LEU A 952 -5.72 -27.99 17.22
C LEU A 952 -6.26 -27.81 18.64
N ILE A 953 -6.09 -28.82 19.50
CA ILE A 953 -6.47 -28.77 20.91
C ILE A 953 -5.22 -29.02 21.77
N ILE A 954 -4.97 -28.16 22.76
CA ILE A 954 -3.85 -28.26 23.69
C ILE A 954 -4.39 -28.35 25.11
N GLU A 955 -4.03 -29.41 25.84
CA GLU A 955 -4.33 -29.56 27.26
C GLU A 955 -3.19 -28.94 28.10
N VAL A 956 -3.50 -28.03 29.02
CA VAL A 956 -2.52 -27.27 29.84
C VAL A 956 -2.76 -27.45 31.33
#